data_AF-A0AAE0X2S6-F1
#
_entry.id   AF-A0AAE0X2S6-F1
#
_cell.length_a   1.000
_cell.length_b   1.000
_cell.length_c   1.000
_cell.angle_alpha   90.00
_cell.angle_beta   90.00
_cell.angle_gamma   90.00
#
_symmetry.space_group_name_H-M   'P 1'
#
loop_
_entity.id
_entity.type
_entity.pdbx_description
1 polymer ?
#
loop_
_entity_poly.entity_id
_entity_poly.type
_entity_poly.pdbx_seq_one_letter_code
_entity_poly.pdbx_strand_id
1 'polypeptide(L)'
;MDSIAENSSNQLAHGGHVASDDIPKDGTGVVKLDPWLSPFQDALRRRFAKAQDWIKTIDETEGGLDKFSKGEEIYGLHMKSDGSIVYREWAPNAVQASLIGDFNHWNRDSHKLKKNQFGVFEIIIPPNADGQAAIPHNSKIKVSLQLPSGEWVDRIPAWIKYVTQDLSVSPAYDARFWNPAPRDKYVFKHPRPKKPESLRVYEAHVGISSPELRVATYKEFTKNMLPRIKSLGYNVIQLMAVMEHAYYASFGYQVNNFFAASSRYGPPEDLKELVDTAHSLGLVVLLDVVHSHASKNVLDGLNQFDGTDHQYFHEGARGKHELWDSRLFNYGHHEVMRFLLSNLRFWMDEYHFDGFRFDGVTSMLYLHHGIGTGFSGGYHEYFGAGVDEEAVVYMMLANEMLHELYPEVITVAEDVSGMPALCLPLALGGVGFDYRLAMAIPDMWIKLLKETRDEDWDLGNICFTLTNRRHGEKTIAYCESHDQALVGDKSLMMHLCDAELYTNMSTLKPLTPVIDRGMALHKMIRLLTHSLGGEGYLNFEGNEFGHPEWLDFPREGNQNSFWYARRQLNLTDDPLLRYQFLNNFDRSMNLTEAKYGWLHAPQAYISLKNETDMVIIFERAGLLFVFNFHPTKSYTDYRAGVEVAGTYRIVLDSDSKEHGGFSRLDDSTRFFTEALPPRFAIVTMFKSGISAFARTARPSYAAAATRRAVRPSAFNLRAPALSRFASSAGVGDGKIYQVIVKFDTDKLPPILNALETINNGQKLVLEVSQHLGESVVRCIAMDGTEGLLTMILFSVGHATLGRIMNVTGDPIDERGPIKSETRLPIHAEAPEFIEQSTTAEVLVTGIKVVDLLAPYARGGKIGLFGGAGVGKTVFIQELINNIAKAHGGYSVFTGVGERTREGNDLYHEMQETSVIQLDGESKVALVFGQMNEPPGARARVALTGLTVAEYFRDAEGQDVLLFIDNIFRFTQAGSEVSALLGRIPSAVGYQPTLAVDMGMMQERITTTKKGSITSVQAVYVPADDLTDPAPATTFAHLDATTVLSRGISELGIYPAVDPLDSKSRMLDPRIVGDVHYATATRVQQILQEYKSLQDIIAILGMDELSEADKLTVERARKIQRFLSQPFTVAQVFTGIEGKLVDLKDTIASFQAILNGEGDDLPEGAFYMVGDFASARQKGEKILADLEKSE
;
A
#
# COMPACT_ATOMS: atom_id res chain seq x y z
N MET A 1 15.48 23.50 44.58
CA MET A 1 14.00 23.35 44.47
C MET A 1 13.81 22.54 43.22
N ASP A 2 13.64 21.24 43.42
CA ASP A 2 14.10 20.23 42.48
C ASP A 2 12.92 19.32 42.11
N SER A 3 13.06 18.57 41.01
CA SER A 3 11.99 17.85 40.28
C SER A 3 11.04 18.74 39.44
N ILE A 4 10.43 18.12 38.41
CA ILE A 4 9.59 18.73 37.37
C ILE A 4 10.34 19.66 36.39
N ALA A 5 11.55 19.24 35.95
CA ALA A 5 12.28 19.87 34.84
C ALA A 5 13.08 18.88 33.96
N GLU A 6 12.88 17.57 34.12
CA GLU A 6 13.59 16.52 33.37
C GLU A 6 12.60 15.79 32.45
N ASN A 7 12.67 16.03 31.13
CA ASN A 7 12.18 15.15 30.05
C ASN A 7 12.39 15.72 28.62
N SER A 8 13.42 16.55 28.39
CA SER A 8 13.75 17.08 27.05
C SER A 8 15.26 17.29 26.79
N SER A 9 16.12 16.64 27.59
CA SER A 9 17.56 16.92 27.64
C SER A 9 18.43 15.68 27.38
N ASN A 10 18.17 14.95 26.29
CA ASN A 10 19.09 13.92 25.79
C ASN A 10 20.17 14.55 24.89
N GLN A 11 20.97 15.46 25.46
CA GLN A 11 22.22 15.90 24.84
C GLN A 11 23.32 14.85 25.05
N LEU A 12 23.54 13.98 24.06
CA LEU A 12 24.85 13.35 23.89
C LEU A 12 25.77 14.32 23.15
N ALA A 13 26.96 14.54 23.68
CA ALA A 13 27.91 15.51 23.13
C ALA A 13 28.48 15.07 21.76
N HIS A 14 28.90 16.05 20.96
CA HIS A 14 29.64 15.80 19.71
C HIS A 14 30.78 14.80 19.90
N GLY A 15 30.95 13.88 18.94
CA GLY A 15 32.08 12.95 18.93
C GLY A 15 32.00 11.83 19.97
N GLY A 16 30.81 11.49 20.44
CA GLY A 16 30.56 10.38 21.36
C GLY A 16 30.88 9.00 20.77
N HIS A 17 32.17 8.64 20.71
CA HIS A 17 32.58 7.25 20.73
C HIS A 17 31.96 6.59 21.98
N VAL A 18 30.96 5.74 21.80
CA VAL A 18 30.56 4.79 22.83
C VAL A 18 31.80 3.95 23.14
N ALA A 19 32.22 3.94 24.41
CA ALA A 19 33.45 3.24 24.80
C ALA A 19 33.38 1.77 24.36
N SER A 20 34.37 1.33 23.59
CA SER A 20 34.40 0.03 22.89
C SER A 20 34.16 -1.18 23.79
N ASP A 21 34.51 -1.02 25.06
CA ASP A 21 34.59 -2.10 26.04
C ASP A 21 33.22 -2.38 26.69
N ASP A 22 32.24 -1.51 26.45
CA ASP A 22 30.93 -1.53 27.11
C ASP A 22 29.80 -2.01 26.16
N ILE A 23 30.08 -2.24 24.88
CA ILE A 23 29.09 -2.70 23.88
C ILE A 23 29.00 -4.25 23.87
N PRO A 24 27.81 -4.86 24.01
CA PRO A 24 27.62 -6.30 23.83
C PRO A 24 28.03 -6.79 22.45
N LYS A 25 29.02 -7.71 22.39
CA LYS A 25 29.53 -8.33 21.16
C LYS A 25 28.69 -9.53 20.68
N ASP A 26 27.41 -9.56 21.04
CA ASP A 26 26.43 -10.60 20.71
C ASP A 26 25.35 -10.13 19.72
N GLY A 27 25.54 -8.94 19.12
CA GLY A 27 24.55 -8.30 18.26
C GLY A 27 23.43 -7.57 19.00
N THR A 28 23.51 -7.37 20.32
CA THR A 28 22.52 -6.58 21.08
C THR A 28 22.94 -5.13 21.38
N GLY A 29 24.06 -4.67 20.81
CA GLY A 29 24.58 -3.30 21.00
C GLY A 29 23.56 -2.20 20.72
N VAL A 30 22.71 -2.39 19.69
CA VAL A 30 21.65 -1.45 19.31
C VAL A 30 20.60 -1.21 20.40
N VAL A 31 20.41 -2.14 21.35
CA VAL A 31 19.49 -1.95 22.48
C VAL A 31 19.93 -0.80 23.41
N LYS A 32 21.19 -0.34 23.33
CA LYS A 32 21.66 0.88 24.00
C LYS A 32 21.19 2.17 23.31
N LEU A 33 20.96 2.15 22.00
CA LEU A 33 20.39 3.29 21.25
C LEU A 33 18.86 3.28 21.32
N ASP A 34 18.27 2.09 21.26
CA ASP A 34 16.83 1.87 21.28
C ASP A 34 16.45 0.76 22.28
N PRO A 35 16.13 1.13 23.54
CA PRO A 35 15.72 0.18 24.57
C PRO A 35 14.45 -0.62 24.25
N TRP A 36 13.59 -0.16 23.32
CA TRP A 36 12.37 -0.88 22.93
C TRP A 36 12.68 -2.15 22.13
N LEU A 37 13.91 -2.33 21.65
CA LEU A 37 14.41 -3.59 21.08
C LEU A 37 14.71 -4.66 22.14
N SER A 38 14.71 -4.32 23.44
CA SER A 38 15.06 -5.29 24.50
C SER A 38 14.23 -6.59 24.54
N PRO A 39 12.93 -6.63 24.18
CA PRO A 39 12.16 -7.87 24.07
C PRO A 39 12.58 -8.75 22.88
N PHE A 40 13.31 -8.20 21.92
CA PHE A 40 13.68 -8.84 20.65
C PHE A 40 15.17 -9.18 20.55
N GLN A 41 15.92 -9.07 21.66
CA GLN A 41 17.34 -9.41 21.74
C GLN A 41 17.68 -10.77 21.14
N ASP A 42 16.84 -11.79 21.35
CA ASP A 42 17.12 -13.13 20.85
C ASP A 42 16.92 -13.27 19.34
N ALA A 43 16.17 -12.37 18.69
CA ALA A 43 16.14 -12.26 17.23
C ALA A 43 17.40 -11.57 16.69
N LEU A 44 17.84 -10.50 17.36
CA LEU A 44 19.09 -9.79 17.03
C LEU A 44 20.30 -10.73 17.16
N ARG A 45 20.42 -11.46 18.28
CA ARG A 45 21.46 -12.49 18.52
C ARG A 45 21.50 -13.55 17.42
N ARG A 46 20.35 -14.10 17.02
CA ARG A 46 20.29 -15.12 15.96
C ARG A 46 20.77 -14.59 14.61
N ARG A 47 20.31 -13.39 14.21
CA ARG A 47 20.71 -12.75 12.94
C ARG A 47 22.20 -12.45 12.93
N PHE A 48 22.72 -11.84 13.99
CA PHE A 48 24.15 -11.56 14.16
C PHE A 48 24.99 -12.85 14.15
N ALA A 49 24.60 -13.88 14.91
CA ALA A 49 25.30 -15.17 14.93
C ALA A 49 25.34 -15.82 13.53
N LYS A 50 24.22 -15.84 12.80
CA LYS A 50 24.17 -16.34 11.41
C LYS A 50 25.11 -15.57 10.48
N ALA A 51 25.18 -14.24 10.59
CA ALA A 51 26.11 -13.44 9.80
C ALA A 51 27.58 -13.78 10.14
N GLN A 52 27.92 -13.91 11.42
CA GLN A 52 29.26 -14.29 11.86
C GLN A 52 29.63 -15.72 11.43
N ASP A 53 28.70 -16.68 11.48
CA ASP A 53 28.90 -18.04 10.98
C ASP A 53 29.17 -18.05 9.46
N TRP A 54 28.50 -17.19 8.68
CA TRP A 54 28.79 -17.01 7.25
C TRP A 54 30.16 -16.38 6.99
N ILE A 55 30.51 -15.29 7.67
CA ILE A 55 31.85 -14.65 7.55
C ILE A 55 32.93 -15.70 7.83
N LYS A 56 32.82 -16.39 8.97
CA LYS A 56 33.75 -17.45 9.37
C LYS A 56 33.83 -18.58 8.33
N THR A 57 32.70 -19.00 7.77
CA THR A 57 32.68 -20.04 6.73
C THR A 57 33.46 -19.57 5.50
N ILE A 58 33.20 -18.34 5.04
CA ILE A 58 33.88 -17.72 3.89
C ILE A 58 35.39 -17.54 4.15
N ASP A 59 35.79 -17.19 5.37
CA ASP A 59 37.20 -17.15 5.79
C ASP A 59 37.85 -18.54 5.72
N GLU A 60 37.18 -19.58 6.22
CA GLU A 60 37.70 -20.95 6.30
C GLU A 60 37.73 -21.68 4.94
N THR A 61 36.76 -21.44 4.03
CA THR A 61 36.64 -22.16 2.75
C THR A 61 37.13 -21.39 1.53
N GLU A 62 36.96 -20.07 1.49
CA GLU A 62 37.20 -19.22 0.32
C GLU A 62 38.33 -18.20 0.57
N GLY A 63 38.76 -18.05 1.83
CA GLY A 63 39.86 -17.18 2.22
C GLY A 63 39.49 -15.70 2.33
N GLY A 64 38.23 -15.42 2.68
CA GLY A 64 37.72 -14.09 3.09
C GLY A 64 36.89 -13.36 2.03
N LEU A 65 36.08 -12.40 2.50
CA LEU A 65 35.10 -11.66 1.69
C LEU A 65 35.72 -10.97 0.45
N ASP A 66 36.95 -10.45 0.55
CA ASP A 66 37.69 -9.87 -0.60
C ASP A 66 37.88 -10.87 -1.76
N LYS A 67 38.13 -12.16 -1.47
CA LYS A 67 38.32 -13.20 -2.48
C LYS A 67 37.01 -13.79 -2.95
N PHE A 68 36.09 -14.03 -2.01
CA PHE A 68 34.80 -14.62 -2.30
C PHE A 68 33.96 -13.75 -3.25
N SER A 69 34.05 -12.42 -3.08
CA SER A 69 33.43 -11.42 -3.96
C SER A 69 34.18 -11.21 -5.28
N LYS A 70 35.35 -11.82 -5.49
CA LYS A 70 36.00 -11.90 -6.81
C LYS A 70 35.57 -13.14 -7.60
N GLY A 71 34.35 -13.61 -7.36
CA GLY A 71 33.71 -14.65 -8.16
C GLY A 71 33.63 -14.28 -9.65
N GLU A 72 33.59 -12.99 -9.99
CA GLU A 72 33.65 -12.55 -11.39
C GLU A 72 34.99 -12.91 -12.05
N GLU A 73 36.15 -12.82 -11.37
CA GLU A 73 37.45 -13.23 -11.95
C GLU A 73 37.55 -14.75 -12.25
N ILE A 74 36.58 -15.51 -11.73
CA ILE A 74 36.52 -16.97 -11.71
C ILE A 74 35.47 -17.51 -12.69
N TYR A 75 34.26 -16.96 -12.64
CA TYR A 75 33.09 -17.36 -13.45
C TYR A 75 32.92 -16.45 -14.67
N GLY A 76 32.16 -16.90 -15.67
CA GLY A 76 32.09 -16.19 -16.96
C GLY A 76 33.35 -16.41 -17.81
N LEU A 77 33.59 -15.54 -18.79
CA LEU A 77 34.58 -15.75 -19.85
C LEU A 77 35.82 -14.84 -19.68
N HIS A 78 36.98 -15.48 -19.45
CA HIS A 78 38.24 -14.81 -19.10
C HIS A 78 39.37 -15.11 -20.06
N MET A 79 39.75 -14.11 -20.86
CA MET A 79 41.01 -14.18 -21.62
C MET A 79 42.20 -14.06 -20.66
N LYS A 80 43.13 -15.02 -20.71
CA LYS A 80 44.37 -15.02 -19.95
C LYS A 80 45.52 -14.43 -20.79
N SER A 81 46.66 -14.15 -20.15
CA SER A 81 47.80 -13.44 -20.76
C SER A 81 48.53 -14.22 -21.87
N ASP A 82 48.24 -15.51 -22.03
CA ASP A 82 48.71 -16.37 -23.12
C ASP A 82 47.73 -16.43 -24.32
N GLY A 83 46.63 -15.67 -24.28
CA GLY A 83 45.59 -15.66 -25.31
C GLY A 83 44.54 -16.78 -25.19
N SER A 84 44.68 -17.69 -24.21
CA SER A 84 43.64 -18.68 -23.91
C SER A 84 42.42 -18.03 -23.27
N ILE A 85 41.23 -18.64 -23.43
CA ILE A 85 40.00 -18.23 -22.77
C ILE A 85 39.55 -19.34 -21.82
N VAL A 86 39.43 -19.01 -20.53
CA VAL A 86 38.78 -19.87 -19.54
C VAL A 86 37.31 -19.47 -19.47
N TYR A 87 36.41 -20.45 -19.51
CA TYR A 87 34.99 -20.25 -19.23
C TYR A 87 34.56 -21.17 -18.09
N ARG A 88 33.93 -20.61 -17.06
CA ARG A 88 33.30 -21.36 -15.95
C ARG A 88 31.87 -20.93 -15.75
N GLU A 89 31.02 -21.89 -15.43
CA GLU A 89 29.60 -21.67 -15.19
C GLU A 89 29.04 -22.67 -14.17
N TRP A 90 28.10 -22.22 -13.32
CA TRP A 90 27.42 -23.08 -12.35
C TRP A 90 26.11 -23.60 -12.93
N ALA A 91 25.93 -24.93 -12.97
CA ALA A 91 24.72 -25.59 -13.50
C ALA A 91 24.56 -27.00 -12.87
N PRO A 92 24.21 -27.10 -11.58
CA PRO A 92 24.27 -28.34 -10.83
C PRO A 92 23.36 -29.46 -11.36
N ASN A 93 22.21 -29.15 -11.96
CA ASN A 93 21.30 -30.13 -12.56
C ASN A 93 21.77 -30.65 -13.94
N ALA A 94 22.50 -29.84 -14.72
CA ALA A 94 22.89 -30.20 -16.09
C ALA A 94 23.85 -31.41 -16.13
N VAL A 95 23.63 -32.35 -17.05
CA VAL A 95 24.43 -33.58 -17.21
C VAL A 95 25.67 -33.33 -18.06
N GLN A 96 25.54 -32.53 -19.12
CA GLN A 96 26.63 -32.05 -19.97
C GLN A 96 26.47 -30.55 -20.23
N ALA A 97 27.57 -29.87 -20.55
CA ALA A 97 27.54 -28.48 -21.00
C ALA A 97 28.54 -28.27 -22.14
N SER A 98 28.23 -27.36 -23.05
CA SER A 98 29.09 -26.98 -24.18
C SER A 98 29.00 -25.48 -24.43
N LEU A 99 30.13 -24.82 -24.70
CA LEU A 99 30.12 -23.41 -25.14
C LEU A 99 29.88 -23.36 -26.66
N ILE A 100 28.91 -22.57 -27.10
CA ILE A 100 28.54 -22.42 -28.51
C ILE A 100 28.50 -20.95 -28.91
N GLY A 101 28.69 -20.67 -30.19
CA GLY A 101 28.61 -19.31 -30.72
C GLY A 101 29.14 -19.22 -32.14
N ASP A 102 29.27 -17.99 -32.65
CA ASP A 102 29.73 -17.74 -34.03
C ASP A 102 31.12 -18.35 -34.28
N PHE A 103 32.00 -18.30 -33.26
CA PHE A 103 33.38 -18.79 -33.29
C PHE A 103 33.51 -20.30 -33.56
N ASN A 104 32.48 -21.09 -33.26
CA ASN A 104 32.46 -22.54 -33.51
C ASN A 104 31.28 -22.97 -34.39
N HIS A 105 30.67 -22.02 -35.12
CA HIS A 105 29.48 -22.24 -35.94
C HIS A 105 28.34 -22.92 -35.17
N TRP A 106 28.18 -22.54 -33.89
CA TRP A 106 27.15 -23.04 -32.97
C TRP A 106 27.21 -24.57 -32.72
N ASN A 107 28.39 -25.19 -32.91
CA ASN A 107 28.58 -26.63 -32.83
C ASN A 107 28.76 -27.13 -31.38
N ARG A 108 27.70 -27.71 -30.80
CA ARG A 108 27.64 -28.31 -29.46
C ARG A 108 28.66 -29.42 -29.20
N ASP A 109 29.15 -30.13 -30.23
CA ASP A 109 30.13 -31.21 -30.01
C ASP A 109 31.58 -30.72 -29.91
N SER A 110 31.86 -29.48 -30.31
CA SER A 110 33.23 -28.97 -30.46
C SER A 110 33.90 -28.50 -29.17
N HIS A 111 33.14 -27.94 -28.21
CA HIS A 111 33.66 -27.23 -27.04
C HIS A 111 32.94 -27.65 -25.75
N LYS A 112 33.05 -28.93 -25.38
CA LYS A 112 32.41 -29.50 -24.18
C LYS A 112 33.15 -29.15 -22.90
N LEU A 113 32.42 -28.72 -21.87
CA LEU A 113 32.93 -28.40 -20.55
C LEU A 113 33.03 -29.65 -19.66
N LYS A 114 33.89 -29.59 -18.65
CA LYS A 114 34.06 -30.61 -17.62
C LYS A 114 33.34 -30.19 -16.33
N LYS A 115 32.43 -31.02 -15.83
CA LYS A 115 31.73 -30.80 -14.55
C LYS A 115 32.63 -31.20 -13.36
N ASN A 116 32.66 -30.40 -12.31
CA ASN A 116 33.29 -30.73 -11.03
C ASN A 116 32.26 -31.27 -10.00
N GLN A 117 32.74 -31.65 -8.81
CA GLN A 117 31.90 -32.24 -7.75
C GLN A 117 30.83 -31.29 -7.17
N PHE A 118 30.94 -29.97 -7.41
CA PHE A 118 30.03 -28.94 -6.91
C PHE A 118 29.02 -28.46 -7.98
N GLY A 119 29.01 -29.09 -9.17
CA GLY A 119 28.11 -28.71 -10.26
C GLY A 119 28.60 -27.54 -11.11
N VAL A 120 29.84 -27.11 -10.93
CA VAL A 120 30.49 -26.10 -11.78
C VAL A 120 31.12 -26.78 -12.99
N PHE A 121 30.87 -26.24 -14.17
CA PHE A 121 31.46 -26.65 -15.44
C PHE A 121 32.61 -25.72 -15.84
N GLU A 122 33.70 -26.27 -16.38
CA GLU A 122 34.86 -25.51 -16.90
C GLU A 122 35.26 -25.95 -18.32
N ILE A 123 35.66 -25.00 -19.16
CA ILE A 123 36.50 -25.24 -20.34
C ILE A 123 37.65 -24.24 -20.40
N ILE A 124 38.81 -24.68 -20.90
CA ILE A 124 39.92 -23.82 -21.30
C ILE A 124 40.08 -23.97 -22.81
N ILE A 125 39.92 -22.87 -23.54
CA ILE A 125 40.01 -22.80 -25.00
C ILE A 125 41.38 -22.19 -25.33
N PRO A 126 42.27 -22.89 -26.05
CA PRO A 126 43.58 -22.35 -26.43
C PRO A 126 43.44 -21.18 -27.41
N PRO A 127 44.46 -20.31 -27.55
CA PRO A 127 44.51 -19.34 -28.63
C PRO A 127 44.57 -20.04 -30.01
N ASN A 128 44.20 -19.30 -31.04
CA ASN A 128 44.39 -19.68 -32.43
C ASN A 128 45.89 -19.83 -32.79
N ALA A 129 46.17 -20.47 -33.92
CA ALA A 129 47.55 -20.76 -34.36
C ALA A 129 48.39 -19.51 -34.69
N ASP A 130 47.78 -18.34 -34.77
CA ASP A 130 48.42 -17.02 -34.92
C ASP A 130 48.58 -16.26 -33.59
N GLY A 131 48.19 -16.88 -32.47
CA GLY A 131 48.24 -16.30 -31.12
C GLY A 131 47.02 -15.44 -30.75
N GLN A 132 46.02 -15.31 -31.63
CA GLN A 132 44.81 -14.53 -31.32
C GLN A 132 43.82 -15.34 -30.45
N ALA A 133 42.98 -14.64 -29.69
CA ALA A 133 41.92 -15.25 -28.89
C ALA A 133 40.92 -16.02 -29.78
N ALA A 134 40.57 -17.25 -29.39
CA ALA A 134 39.72 -18.13 -30.20
C ALA A 134 38.27 -17.67 -30.35
N ILE A 135 37.77 -16.86 -29.41
CA ILE A 135 36.47 -16.18 -29.51
C ILE A 135 36.72 -14.71 -29.85
N PRO A 136 36.26 -14.19 -31.01
CA PRO A 136 36.40 -12.79 -31.36
C PRO A 136 35.63 -11.85 -30.43
N HIS A 137 36.16 -10.65 -30.20
CA HIS A 137 35.43 -9.59 -29.50
C HIS A 137 34.08 -9.31 -30.18
N ASN A 138 33.03 -9.20 -29.36
CA ASN A 138 31.65 -8.90 -29.78
C ASN A 138 30.97 -9.96 -30.68
N SER A 139 31.56 -11.16 -30.84
CA SER A 139 30.84 -12.31 -31.43
C SER A 139 29.76 -12.82 -30.47
N LYS A 140 28.70 -13.42 -31.02
CA LYS A 140 27.62 -14.05 -30.24
C LYS A 140 28.09 -15.36 -29.61
N ILE A 141 27.67 -15.61 -28.37
CA ILE A 141 27.92 -16.84 -27.61
C ILE A 141 26.69 -17.24 -26.79
N LYS A 142 26.53 -18.54 -26.52
CA LYS A 142 25.60 -19.11 -25.52
C LYS A 142 26.23 -20.34 -24.87
N VAL A 143 25.79 -20.69 -23.67
CA VAL A 143 26.07 -22.02 -23.10
C VAL A 143 24.91 -22.95 -23.43
N SER A 144 25.23 -24.16 -23.88
CA SER A 144 24.26 -25.21 -24.16
C SER A 144 24.37 -26.27 -23.08
N LEU A 145 23.26 -26.58 -22.41
CA LEU A 145 23.18 -27.47 -21.26
C LEU A 145 22.29 -28.67 -21.61
N GLN A 146 22.78 -29.88 -21.36
CA GLN A 146 21.95 -31.09 -21.46
C GLN A 146 21.28 -31.36 -20.12
N LEU A 147 19.95 -31.36 -20.10
CA LEU A 147 19.15 -31.65 -18.92
C LEU A 147 19.09 -33.17 -18.62
N PRO A 148 18.72 -33.60 -17.40
CA PRO A 148 18.51 -35.02 -17.09
C PRO A 148 17.44 -35.72 -17.95
N SER A 149 16.53 -34.96 -18.58
CA SER A 149 15.58 -35.46 -19.58
C SER A 149 16.24 -35.89 -20.91
N GLY A 150 17.50 -35.53 -21.13
CA GLY A 150 18.24 -35.68 -22.40
C GLY A 150 18.10 -34.49 -23.35
N GLU A 151 17.18 -33.56 -23.06
CA GLU A 151 16.96 -32.30 -23.80
C GLU A 151 18.19 -31.39 -23.73
N TRP A 152 18.43 -30.60 -24.79
CA TRP A 152 19.44 -29.54 -24.81
C TRP A 152 18.78 -28.18 -24.78
N VAL A 153 19.13 -27.36 -23.80
CA VAL A 153 18.66 -25.98 -23.66
C VAL A 153 19.84 -25.01 -23.80
N ASP A 154 19.64 -23.92 -24.53
CA ASP A 154 20.65 -22.87 -24.67
C ASP A 154 20.32 -21.69 -23.72
N ARG A 155 21.35 -21.07 -23.14
CA ARG A 155 21.25 -19.94 -22.20
C ARG A 155 22.30 -18.88 -22.49
N ILE A 156 21.98 -17.63 -22.16
CA ILE A 156 23.00 -16.59 -21.94
C ILE A 156 23.79 -16.95 -20.67
N PRO A 157 25.14 -16.96 -20.66
CA PRO A 157 25.93 -17.19 -19.44
C PRO A 157 25.55 -16.22 -18.32
N ALA A 158 25.40 -16.71 -17.09
CA ALA A 158 24.89 -15.93 -15.96
C ALA A 158 25.82 -14.74 -15.57
N TRP A 159 27.10 -14.87 -15.91
CA TRP A 159 28.18 -13.92 -15.63
C TRP A 159 28.61 -13.12 -16.87
N ILE A 160 27.69 -12.87 -17.81
CA ILE A 160 28.00 -12.14 -19.05
C ILE A 160 28.15 -10.62 -18.79
N LYS A 161 29.21 -10.00 -19.34
CA LYS A 161 29.44 -8.54 -19.24
C LYS A 161 28.67 -7.68 -20.25
N TYR A 162 28.15 -8.28 -21.33
CA TYR A 162 27.38 -7.57 -22.35
C TYR A 162 26.48 -8.51 -23.17
N VAL A 163 25.30 -8.01 -23.53
CA VAL A 163 24.33 -8.67 -24.42
C VAL A 163 23.85 -7.65 -25.46
N THR A 164 23.10 -8.09 -26.47
CA THR A 164 22.41 -7.20 -27.42
C THR A 164 21.11 -7.83 -27.90
N GLN A 165 20.08 -7.02 -28.13
CA GLN A 165 18.85 -7.43 -28.82
C GLN A 165 18.94 -7.07 -30.31
N ASP A 166 18.33 -7.87 -31.19
CA ASP A 166 18.09 -7.51 -32.60
C ASP A 166 16.64 -7.85 -32.96
N LEU A 167 15.76 -6.86 -32.79
CA LEU A 167 14.33 -6.99 -33.01
C LEU A 167 13.95 -7.37 -34.45
N SER A 168 14.88 -7.30 -35.42
CA SER A 168 14.63 -7.80 -36.78
C SER A 168 14.80 -9.32 -36.91
N VAL A 169 15.42 -9.97 -35.91
CA VAL A 169 15.73 -11.40 -35.87
C VAL A 169 15.04 -12.11 -34.69
N SER A 170 15.02 -11.52 -33.50
CA SER A 170 14.39 -12.11 -32.30
C SER A 170 14.09 -11.06 -31.23
N PRO A 171 12.99 -11.20 -30.46
CA PRO A 171 12.78 -10.44 -29.23
C PRO A 171 13.75 -10.85 -28.10
N ALA A 172 14.38 -12.02 -28.17
CA ALA A 172 15.35 -12.47 -27.17
C ALA A 172 16.74 -11.83 -27.37
N TYR A 173 17.45 -11.58 -26.28
CA TYR A 173 18.84 -11.10 -26.34
C TYR A 173 19.84 -12.20 -26.73
N ASP A 174 20.99 -11.78 -27.28
CA ASP A 174 22.18 -12.59 -27.50
C ASP A 174 23.37 -12.07 -26.70
N ALA A 175 24.09 -12.97 -26.02
CA ALA A 175 25.29 -12.65 -25.27
C ALA A 175 26.50 -12.38 -26.18
N ARG A 176 27.32 -11.40 -25.79
CA ARG A 176 28.48 -10.91 -26.54
C ARG A 176 29.75 -11.10 -25.75
N PHE A 177 30.79 -11.64 -26.38
CA PHE A 177 32.11 -11.73 -25.73
C PHE A 177 32.78 -10.35 -25.66
N TRP A 178 32.56 -9.63 -24.55
CA TRP A 178 33.04 -8.27 -24.36
C TRP A 178 34.50 -8.20 -23.88
N ASN A 179 35.43 -8.45 -24.80
CA ASN A 179 36.86 -8.21 -24.58
C ASN A 179 37.46 -7.28 -25.65
N PRO A 180 37.19 -5.95 -25.61
CA PRO A 180 37.76 -5.00 -26.56
C PRO A 180 39.30 -4.94 -26.46
N ALA A 181 39.98 -4.50 -27.52
CA ALA A 181 41.43 -4.45 -27.56
C ALA A 181 42.00 -3.38 -26.60
N PRO A 182 43.27 -3.47 -26.14
CA PRO A 182 43.82 -2.56 -25.11
C PRO A 182 43.83 -1.06 -25.45
N ARG A 183 43.70 -0.69 -26.73
CA ARG A 183 43.56 0.71 -27.18
C ARG A 183 42.10 1.22 -27.15
N ASP A 184 41.14 0.27 -27.13
CA ASP A 184 39.70 0.48 -27.27
C ASP A 184 38.98 0.25 -25.91
N LYS A 185 39.70 -0.23 -24.87
CA LYS A 185 39.24 -0.26 -23.47
C LYS A 185 39.27 1.14 -22.86
N TYR A 186 38.26 1.49 -22.07
CA TYR A 186 38.28 2.71 -21.28
C TYR A 186 39.31 2.60 -20.15
N VAL A 187 39.94 3.72 -19.81
CA VAL A 187 40.84 3.86 -18.67
C VAL A 187 40.39 5.08 -17.88
N PHE A 188 40.02 4.88 -16.62
CA PHE A 188 39.62 5.94 -15.69
C PHE A 188 40.77 6.94 -15.48
N LYS A 189 40.44 8.23 -15.53
CA LYS A 189 41.40 9.35 -15.47
C LYS A 189 41.32 10.10 -14.13
N HIS A 190 40.17 10.03 -13.47
CA HIS A 190 39.87 10.76 -12.24
C HIS A 190 39.74 9.79 -11.05
N PRO A 191 40.15 10.20 -9.84
CA PRO A 191 39.85 9.45 -8.63
C PRO A 191 38.37 9.61 -8.27
N ARG A 192 37.83 8.58 -7.60
CA ARG A 192 36.53 8.65 -6.92
C ARG A 192 36.45 9.89 -6.01
N PRO A 193 35.33 10.62 -5.98
CA PRO A 193 35.12 11.72 -5.05
C PRO A 193 35.02 11.19 -3.61
N LYS A 194 35.22 12.09 -2.63
CA LYS A 194 35.00 11.76 -1.21
C LYS A 194 33.50 11.67 -0.89
N LYS A 195 33.17 10.84 0.10
CA LYS A 195 31.84 10.74 0.71
C LYS A 195 31.38 12.12 1.21
N PRO A 196 30.29 12.70 0.67
CA PRO A 196 29.82 14.00 1.12
C PRO A 196 29.24 13.95 2.53
N GLU A 197 29.35 15.06 3.28
CA GLU A 197 28.76 15.20 4.61
C GLU A 197 27.22 15.06 4.58
N SER A 198 26.59 15.66 3.56
CA SER A 198 25.17 15.53 3.22
C SER A 198 24.98 15.15 1.75
N LEU A 199 24.00 14.27 1.49
CA LEU A 199 23.67 13.83 0.14
C LEU A 199 22.59 14.73 -0.47
N ARG A 200 22.86 15.30 -1.65
CA ARG A 200 21.88 15.92 -2.54
C ARG A 200 21.90 15.10 -3.83
N VAL A 201 20.94 14.19 -3.93
CA VAL A 201 20.83 13.12 -4.93
C VAL A 201 19.98 13.58 -6.10
N TYR A 202 20.52 13.50 -7.31
CA TYR A 202 19.76 13.59 -8.55
C TYR A 202 19.51 12.18 -9.07
N GLU A 203 18.28 11.70 -8.98
CA GLU A 203 17.85 10.39 -9.50
C GLU A 203 17.54 10.52 -10.99
N ALA A 204 18.15 9.66 -11.81
CA ALA A 204 18.03 9.75 -13.27
C ALA A 204 18.16 8.39 -13.96
N HIS A 205 17.51 8.29 -15.12
CA HIS A 205 17.46 7.11 -15.97
C HIS A 205 17.97 7.48 -17.37
N VAL A 206 19.19 7.04 -17.70
CA VAL A 206 19.94 7.42 -18.93
C VAL A 206 19.08 7.42 -20.19
N GLY A 207 18.24 6.41 -20.36
CA GLY A 207 17.42 6.23 -21.57
C GLY A 207 16.34 7.28 -21.82
N ILE A 208 15.96 8.11 -20.84
CA ILE A 208 14.92 9.15 -20.98
C ILE A 208 15.45 10.58 -20.86
N SER A 209 16.74 10.78 -20.54
CA SER A 209 17.36 12.08 -20.30
C SER A 209 17.64 12.91 -21.58
N SER A 210 16.67 12.96 -22.49
CA SER A 210 16.69 13.69 -23.76
C SER A 210 15.28 14.13 -24.13
N PRO A 211 15.08 15.25 -24.85
CA PRO A 211 13.77 15.63 -25.38
C PRO A 211 13.36 14.84 -26.64
N GLU A 212 14.24 14.02 -27.21
CA GLU A 212 13.96 13.20 -28.41
C GLU A 212 13.10 11.97 -28.12
N LEU A 213 12.30 11.54 -29.09
CA LEU A 213 11.37 10.40 -28.96
C LEU A 213 12.06 9.04 -29.17
N ARG A 214 13.11 8.75 -28.40
CA ARG A 214 13.90 7.52 -28.47
C ARG A 214 14.65 7.27 -27.17
N VAL A 215 15.28 6.10 -27.05
CA VAL A 215 16.29 5.87 -26.00
C VAL A 215 17.49 6.81 -26.21
N ALA A 216 17.89 7.50 -25.14
CA ALA A 216 19.12 8.29 -25.06
C ALA A 216 20.33 7.47 -24.59
N THR A 217 21.54 7.91 -24.94
CA THR A 217 22.79 7.14 -24.72
C THR A 217 23.62 7.62 -23.54
N TYR A 218 24.51 6.76 -23.03
CA TYR A 218 25.49 7.12 -22.00
C TYR A 218 26.32 8.35 -22.41
N LYS A 219 26.72 8.47 -23.69
CA LYS A 219 27.46 9.64 -24.22
C LYS A 219 26.65 10.93 -24.15
N GLU A 220 25.35 10.86 -24.42
CA GLU A 220 24.45 12.02 -24.38
C GLU A 220 24.20 12.46 -22.93
N PHE A 221 23.99 11.51 -22.01
CA PHE A 221 23.92 11.80 -20.57
C PHE A 221 25.22 12.45 -20.07
N THR A 222 26.37 11.87 -20.43
CA THR A 222 27.71 12.37 -20.08
C THR A 222 27.91 13.82 -20.52
N LYS A 223 27.52 14.13 -21.76
CA LYS A 223 27.68 15.45 -22.37
C LYS A 223 26.68 16.49 -21.87
N ASN A 224 25.41 16.10 -21.69
CA ASN A 224 24.30 17.03 -21.51
C ASN A 224 23.83 17.11 -20.04
N MET A 225 23.73 15.97 -19.35
CA MET A 225 23.16 15.90 -18.00
C MET A 225 24.19 16.17 -16.91
N LEU A 226 25.39 15.60 -16.97
CA LEU A 226 26.41 15.81 -15.93
C LEU A 226 26.71 17.31 -15.67
N PRO A 227 26.83 18.19 -16.69
CA PRO A 227 26.98 19.63 -16.45
C PRO A 227 25.72 20.27 -15.85
N ARG A 228 24.52 19.85 -16.27
CA ARG A 228 23.23 20.33 -15.73
C ARG A 228 23.13 20.03 -14.24
N ILE A 229 23.28 18.76 -13.87
CA ILE A 229 23.24 18.24 -12.49
C ILE A 229 24.25 18.99 -11.61
N LYS A 230 25.50 19.16 -12.08
CA LYS A 230 26.51 19.92 -11.33
C LYS A 230 26.12 21.40 -11.17
N SER A 231 25.54 22.02 -12.20
CA SER A 231 25.09 23.42 -12.14
C SER A 231 23.94 23.65 -11.17
N LEU A 232 23.14 22.61 -10.89
CA LEU A 232 22.01 22.66 -9.95
C LEU A 232 22.44 22.45 -8.49
N GLY A 233 23.71 22.10 -8.21
CA GLY A 233 24.26 21.99 -6.85
C GLY A 233 24.14 20.61 -6.20
N TYR A 234 23.56 19.63 -6.89
CA TYR A 234 23.61 18.21 -6.51
C TYR A 234 25.07 17.71 -6.42
N ASN A 235 25.31 16.73 -5.56
CA ASN A 235 26.64 16.11 -5.36
C ASN A 235 26.64 14.59 -5.51
N VAL A 236 25.46 13.97 -5.64
CA VAL A 236 25.27 12.54 -5.89
C VAL A 236 24.33 12.37 -7.09
N ILE A 237 24.58 11.35 -7.91
CA ILE A 237 23.66 10.82 -8.91
C ILE A 237 23.20 9.44 -8.45
N GLN A 238 21.89 9.16 -8.47
CA GLN A 238 21.36 7.80 -8.38
C GLN A 238 21.01 7.36 -9.81
N LEU A 239 21.73 6.36 -10.34
CA LEU A 239 21.67 5.97 -11.74
C LEU A 239 20.83 4.71 -11.92
N MET A 240 19.58 4.91 -12.35
CA MET A 240 18.57 3.86 -12.50
C MET A 240 18.79 2.99 -13.75
N ALA A 241 18.24 1.78 -13.73
CA ALA A 241 18.11 0.87 -14.87
C ALA A 241 19.41 0.49 -15.62
N VAL A 242 20.56 0.58 -14.96
CA VAL A 242 21.86 0.25 -15.57
C VAL A 242 22.06 -1.27 -15.70
N MET A 243 21.59 -2.07 -14.74
CA MET A 243 21.60 -3.54 -14.85
C MET A 243 20.69 -3.97 -16.00
N GLU A 244 21.16 -4.88 -16.85
CA GLU A 244 20.43 -5.21 -18.09
C GLU A 244 19.13 -5.97 -17.81
N HIS A 245 18.04 -5.42 -18.36
CA HIS A 245 16.64 -5.80 -18.15
C HIS A 245 15.96 -5.89 -19.52
N ALA A 246 15.29 -6.99 -19.87
CA ALA A 246 14.77 -7.20 -21.24
C ALA A 246 13.53 -6.34 -21.55
N TYR A 247 12.68 -6.10 -20.55
CA TYR A 247 11.46 -5.28 -20.67
C TYR A 247 11.74 -3.83 -20.27
N TYR A 248 11.82 -2.92 -21.25
CA TYR A 248 12.20 -1.51 -21.00
C TYR A 248 11.20 -0.78 -20.09
N ALA A 249 9.91 -1.06 -20.22
CA ALA A 249 8.86 -0.53 -19.36
C ALA A 249 8.79 -1.18 -17.95
N SER A 250 9.76 -2.03 -17.58
CA SER A 250 10.04 -2.33 -16.16
C SER A 250 10.87 -1.26 -15.46
N PHE A 251 11.35 -0.26 -16.21
CA PHE A 251 12.12 0.87 -15.69
C PHE A 251 13.42 0.46 -14.95
N GLY A 252 13.94 -0.74 -15.25
CA GLY A 252 15.14 -1.33 -14.67
C GLY A 252 14.87 -2.54 -13.79
N TYR A 253 13.68 -2.63 -13.16
CA TYR A 253 13.43 -3.61 -12.10
C TYR A 253 13.38 -5.07 -12.58
N GLN A 254 13.00 -5.35 -13.83
CA GLN A 254 13.03 -6.72 -14.37
C GLN A 254 14.43 -7.10 -14.89
N VAL A 255 15.40 -7.21 -13.97
CA VAL A 255 16.78 -7.58 -14.32
C VAL A 255 16.87 -8.99 -14.89
N ASN A 256 17.56 -9.09 -16.01
CA ASN A 256 17.82 -10.32 -16.75
C ASN A 256 19.28 -10.78 -16.57
N ASN A 257 20.24 -9.88 -16.77
CA ASN A 257 21.67 -10.19 -16.87
C ASN A 257 22.48 -9.31 -15.91
N PHE A 258 22.68 -9.79 -14.69
CA PHE A 258 23.15 -9.01 -13.54
C PHE A 258 24.53 -8.36 -13.74
N PHE A 259 25.41 -8.97 -14.53
CA PHE A 259 26.77 -8.47 -14.82
C PHE A 259 26.86 -7.63 -16.11
N ALA A 260 25.75 -7.41 -16.82
CA ALA A 260 25.72 -6.61 -18.04
C ALA A 260 25.19 -5.20 -17.77
N ALA A 261 25.94 -4.19 -18.23
CA ALA A 261 25.42 -2.83 -18.37
C ALA A 261 24.45 -2.75 -19.55
N SER A 262 23.31 -2.07 -19.38
CA SER A 262 22.22 -2.13 -20.36
C SER A 262 22.65 -1.60 -21.73
N SER A 263 22.56 -2.49 -22.72
CA SER A 263 23.04 -2.30 -24.08
C SER A 263 22.26 -1.27 -24.89
N ARG A 264 21.07 -0.86 -24.40
CA ARG A 264 20.25 0.19 -25.01
C ARG A 264 20.93 1.56 -25.02
N TYR A 265 21.74 1.85 -24.01
CA TYR A 265 22.36 3.17 -23.83
C TYR A 265 23.78 3.24 -24.42
N GLY A 266 24.38 2.10 -24.77
CA GLY A 266 25.72 2.00 -25.35
C GLY A 266 26.54 0.80 -24.82
N PRO A 267 27.78 0.62 -25.28
CA PRO A 267 28.69 -0.39 -24.77
C PRO A 267 29.19 -0.06 -23.34
N PRO A 268 29.72 -1.06 -22.59
CA PRO A 268 30.27 -0.89 -21.24
C PRO A 268 31.28 0.25 -21.09
N GLU A 269 32.11 0.48 -22.10
CA GLU A 269 33.15 1.52 -22.09
C GLU A 269 32.57 2.94 -22.06
N ASP A 270 31.32 3.12 -22.50
CA ASP A 270 30.63 4.41 -22.49
C ASP A 270 30.02 4.73 -21.12
N LEU A 271 29.61 3.71 -20.35
CA LEU A 271 29.24 3.87 -18.94
C LEU A 271 30.46 4.20 -18.06
N LYS A 272 31.62 3.60 -18.34
CA LYS A 272 32.88 3.95 -17.66
C LYS A 272 33.27 5.40 -17.88
N GLU A 273 33.10 5.92 -19.11
CA GLU A 273 33.30 7.35 -19.39
C GLU A 273 32.30 8.26 -18.67
N LEU A 274 31.04 7.84 -18.53
CA LEU A 274 30.02 8.57 -17.77
C LEU A 274 30.44 8.72 -16.30
N VAL A 275 30.79 7.63 -15.63
CA VAL A 275 31.20 7.65 -14.21
C VAL A 275 32.51 8.45 -14.03
N ASP A 276 33.53 8.21 -14.88
CA ASP A 276 34.80 8.97 -14.84
C ASP A 276 34.60 10.47 -15.08
N THR A 277 33.64 10.85 -15.92
CA THR A 277 33.30 12.26 -16.17
C THR A 277 32.51 12.86 -14.99
N ALA A 278 31.63 12.10 -14.34
CA ALA A 278 30.96 12.53 -13.11
C ALA A 278 31.97 12.75 -11.98
N HIS A 279 32.94 11.83 -11.83
CA HIS A 279 34.08 11.96 -10.91
C HIS A 279 34.93 13.21 -11.22
N SER A 280 35.16 13.53 -12.50
CA SER A 280 35.87 14.76 -12.90
C SER A 280 35.17 16.06 -12.44
N LEU A 281 33.84 16.02 -12.29
CA LEU A 281 33.03 17.12 -11.78
C LEU A 281 32.88 17.07 -10.25
N GLY A 282 33.43 16.07 -9.57
CA GLY A 282 33.19 15.81 -8.15
C GLY A 282 31.71 15.54 -7.87
N LEU A 283 31.12 14.62 -8.64
CA LEU A 283 29.81 14.01 -8.40
C LEU A 283 30.03 12.53 -8.05
N VAL A 284 29.47 12.10 -6.92
CA VAL A 284 29.34 10.68 -6.54
C VAL A 284 28.33 10.03 -7.49
N VAL A 285 28.56 8.79 -7.92
CA VAL A 285 27.58 8.02 -8.70
C VAL A 285 27.22 6.73 -7.97
N LEU A 286 25.95 6.59 -7.60
CA LEU A 286 25.36 5.39 -7.03
C LEU A 286 24.61 4.61 -8.12
N LEU A 287 24.57 3.29 -7.99
CA LEU A 287 23.85 2.37 -8.89
C LEU A 287 22.58 1.82 -8.20
N ASP A 288 21.49 1.67 -8.95
CA ASP A 288 20.34 0.84 -8.56
C ASP A 288 20.69 -0.64 -8.65
N VAL A 289 20.60 -1.35 -7.52
CA VAL A 289 20.89 -2.78 -7.39
C VAL A 289 19.63 -3.55 -7.02
N VAL A 290 19.03 -4.15 -8.03
CA VAL A 290 17.82 -4.96 -7.91
C VAL A 290 18.20 -6.40 -7.55
N HIS A 291 18.62 -6.60 -6.30
CA HIS A 291 18.91 -7.93 -5.73
C HIS A 291 17.72 -8.54 -4.97
N SER A 292 16.57 -7.87 -4.93
CA SER A 292 15.35 -8.39 -4.32
C SER A 292 14.70 -9.52 -5.11
N HIS A 293 14.80 -9.48 -6.45
CA HIS A 293 14.18 -10.43 -7.36
C HIS A 293 14.94 -10.51 -8.69
N ALA A 294 14.53 -11.42 -9.58
CA ALA A 294 15.00 -11.49 -10.96
C ALA A 294 13.83 -11.73 -11.92
N SER A 295 14.00 -11.32 -13.18
CA SER A 295 13.01 -11.56 -14.23
C SER A 295 12.72 -13.06 -14.41
N LYS A 296 11.46 -13.40 -14.69
CA LYS A 296 11.05 -14.76 -15.06
C LYS A 296 11.51 -15.22 -16.45
N ASN A 297 12.20 -14.38 -17.22
CA ASN A 297 12.71 -14.74 -18.55
C ASN A 297 13.68 -15.94 -18.51
N VAL A 298 13.43 -16.95 -19.37
CA VAL A 298 14.19 -18.22 -19.42
C VAL A 298 15.21 -18.28 -20.58
N LEU A 299 14.97 -17.56 -21.68
CA LEU A 299 15.84 -17.60 -22.86
C LEU A 299 17.04 -16.64 -22.74
N ASP A 300 16.82 -15.51 -22.08
CA ASP A 300 17.76 -14.39 -21.97
C ASP A 300 17.82 -13.78 -20.56
N GLY A 301 17.44 -14.57 -19.55
CA GLY A 301 17.53 -14.23 -18.13
C GLY A 301 17.93 -15.44 -17.30
N LEU A 302 18.01 -15.25 -15.98
CA LEU A 302 18.54 -16.23 -15.03
C LEU A 302 17.53 -17.36 -14.67
N ASN A 303 16.25 -17.24 -15.05
CA ASN A 303 15.22 -18.22 -14.70
C ASN A 303 15.40 -19.54 -15.46
N GLN A 304 15.23 -20.68 -14.75
CA GLN A 304 15.40 -22.03 -15.32
C GLN A 304 16.72 -22.21 -16.09
N PHE A 305 17.80 -21.64 -15.58
CA PHE A 305 19.13 -21.68 -16.17
C PHE A 305 19.59 -23.12 -16.43
N ASP A 306 19.77 -23.93 -15.38
CA ASP A 306 20.07 -25.37 -15.50
C ASP A 306 18.82 -26.29 -15.66
N GLY A 307 17.68 -25.69 -16.03
CA GLY A 307 16.39 -26.37 -16.16
C GLY A 307 15.61 -26.58 -14.86
N THR A 308 16.17 -26.25 -13.69
CA THR A 308 15.42 -26.24 -12.41
C THR A 308 14.79 -24.88 -12.12
N ASP A 309 13.71 -24.83 -11.34
CA ASP A 309 13.21 -23.57 -10.81
C ASP A 309 14.04 -23.05 -9.62
N HIS A 310 14.89 -23.88 -9.01
CA HIS A 310 15.47 -23.66 -7.68
C HIS A 310 17.02 -23.58 -7.64
N GLN A 311 17.68 -23.34 -8.77
CA GLN A 311 19.14 -23.14 -8.79
C GLN A 311 19.56 -21.84 -8.06
N TYR A 312 19.29 -20.69 -8.66
CA TYR A 312 19.60 -19.37 -8.06
C TYR A 312 18.49 -18.89 -7.10
N PHE A 313 17.34 -19.56 -7.11
CA PHE A 313 16.08 -19.14 -6.50
C PHE A 313 15.57 -20.21 -5.53
N HIS A 314 14.60 -19.88 -4.69
CA HIS A 314 13.90 -20.92 -3.93
C HIS A 314 12.99 -21.75 -4.87
N GLU A 315 12.58 -22.94 -4.41
CA GLU A 315 11.65 -23.83 -5.11
C GLU A 315 10.19 -23.39 -4.95
N GLY A 316 9.36 -23.68 -5.96
CA GLY A 316 7.91 -23.62 -5.86
C GLY A 316 7.37 -22.21 -5.60
N ALA A 317 6.60 -22.03 -4.51
CA ALA A 317 5.97 -20.77 -4.16
C ALA A 317 6.95 -19.76 -3.53
N ARG A 318 7.82 -20.18 -2.60
CA ARG A 318 8.85 -19.29 -1.99
C ARG A 318 9.79 -18.71 -3.05
N GLY A 319 9.95 -19.42 -4.17
CA GLY A 319 10.73 -18.97 -5.33
C GLY A 319 10.09 -17.91 -6.22
N LYS A 320 8.90 -17.39 -5.91
CA LYS A 320 8.11 -16.53 -6.81
C LYS A 320 7.51 -15.34 -6.09
N HIS A 321 7.61 -14.16 -6.69
CA HIS A 321 6.93 -12.96 -6.22
C HIS A 321 5.65 -12.76 -7.05
N GLU A 322 4.47 -13.06 -6.49
CA GLU A 322 3.22 -13.12 -7.26
C GLU A 322 2.84 -11.76 -7.86
N LEU A 323 2.95 -10.67 -7.09
CA LEU A 323 2.62 -9.31 -7.53
C LEU A 323 3.55 -8.75 -8.61
N TRP A 324 4.80 -9.25 -8.69
CA TRP A 324 5.79 -8.80 -9.68
C TRP A 324 6.06 -9.86 -10.77
N ASP A 325 5.33 -10.98 -10.77
CA ASP A 325 5.46 -12.06 -11.77
C ASP A 325 6.92 -12.54 -11.96
N SER A 326 7.67 -12.63 -10.84
CA SER A 326 9.14 -12.66 -10.79
C SER A 326 9.71 -13.82 -9.96
N ARG A 327 11.03 -14.04 -10.05
CA ARG A 327 11.76 -15.05 -9.25
C ARG A 327 12.43 -14.45 -8.01
N LEU A 328 12.46 -15.19 -6.91
CA LEU A 328 13.06 -14.78 -5.62
C LEU A 328 14.29 -15.61 -5.27
N PHE A 329 15.41 -14.94 -4.96
CA PHE A 329 16.72 -15.56 -4.72
C PHE A 329 16.75 -16.49 -3.50
N ASN A 330 17.58 -17.54 -3.58
CA ASN A 330 17.90 -18.41 -2.46
C ASN A 330 19.12 -17.87 -1.71
N TYR A 331 18.90 -16.83 -0.89
CA TYR A 331 19.99 -16.13 -0.19
C TYR A 331 20.82 -17.04 0.73
N GLY A 332 20.24 -18.13 1.26
CA GLY A 332 20.95 -19.13 2.04
C GLY A 332 21.88 -20.07 1.24
N HIS A 333 21.96 -19.95 -0.09
CA HIS A 333 22.80 -20.82 -0.91
C HIS A 333 24.18 -20.21 -1.24
N HIS A 334 25.25 -20.99 -1.05
CA HIS A 334 26.64 -20.53 -1.16
C HIS A 334 27.00 -19.85 -2.48
N GLU A 335 26.64 -20.46 -3.63
CA GLU A 335 26.93 -19.86 -4.94
C GLU A 335 25.99 -18.69 -5.29
N VAL A 336 24.85 -18.55 -4.62
CA VAL A 336 23.97 -17.36 -4.75
C VAL A 336 24.55 -16.20 -3.94
N MET A 337 25.00 -16.46 -2.71
CA MET A 337 25.78 -15.52 -1.91
C MET A 337 27.02 -15.05 -2.69
N ARG A 338 27.76 -15.96 -3.33
CA ARG A 338 28.90 -15.62 -4.20
C ARG A 338 28.47 -14.74 -5.37
N PHE A 339 27.42 -15.11 -6.10
CA PHE A 339 26.91 -14.36 -7.25
C PHE A 339 26.54 -12.92 -6.88
N LEU A 340 25.71 -12.73 -5.84
CA LEU A 340 25.21 -11.42 -5.43
C LEU A 340 26.31 -10.55 -4.80
N LEU A 341 27.20 -11.10 -3.96
CA LEU A 341 28.34 -10.34 -3.42
C LEU A 341 29.37 -10.00 -4.50
N SER A 342 29.60 -10.90 -5.46
CA SER A 342 30.49 -10.62 -6.59
C SER A 342 29.91 -9.60 -7.57
N ASN A 343 28.59 -9.49 -7.66
CA ASN A 343 27.96 -8.48 -8.50
C ASN A 343 28.18 -7.07 -7.93
N LEU A 344 27.96 -6.88 -6.63
CA LEU A 344 28.31 -5.63 -5.93
C LEU A 344 29.78 -5.28 -6.15
N ARG A 345 30.69 -6.24 -5.95
CA ARG A 345 32.13 -6.06 -6.16
C ARG A 345 32.48 -5.66 -7.59
N PHE A 346 31.87 -6.31 -8.58
CA PHE A 346 32.06 -6.02 -10.00
C PHE A 346 31.65 -4.59 -10.38
N TRP A 347 30.52 -4.09 -9.88
CA TRP A 347 30.12 -2.70 -10.13
C TRP A 347 31.05 -1.67 -9.46
N MET A 348 31.65 -1.99 -8.31
CA MET A 348 32.68 -1.16 -7.67
C MET A 348 34.00 -1.15 -8.45
N ASP A 349 34.48 -2.29 -8.97
CA ASP A 349 35.80 -2.41 -9.61
C ASP A 349 35.81 -2.16 -11.13
N GLU A 350 34.83 -2.64 -11.90
CA GLU A 350 34.82 -2.49 -13.37
C GLU A 350 34.30 -1.11 -13.83
N TYR A 351 33.38 -0.51 -13.07
CA TYR A 351 32.69 0.74 -13.44
C TYR A 351 32.90 1.89 -12.44
N HIS A 352 33.60 1.66 -11.33
CA HIS A 352 33.89 2.67 -10.30
C HIS A 352 32.65 3.34 -9.66
N PHE A 353 31.49 2.69 -9.60
CA PHE A 353 30.34 3.20 -8.82
C PHE A 353 30.72 3.40 -7.35
N ASP A 354 30.26 4.48 -6.72
CA ASP A 354 30.60 4.91 -5.35
C ASP A 354 29.68 4.33 -4.26
N GLY A 355 28.76 3.44 -4.67
CA GLY A 355 27.79 2.83 -3.78
C GLY A 355 26.49 2.50 -4.50
N PHE A 356 25.46 2.18 -3.73
CA PHE A 356 24.26 1.52 -4.24
C PHE A 356 22.99 1.99 -3.54
N ARG A 357 21.88 2.05 -4.29
CA ARG A 357 20.54 1.81 -3.74
C ARG A 357 20.24 0.33 -3.89
N PHE A 358 19.73 -0.30 -2.83
CA PHE A 358 19.17 -1.64 -2.90
C PHE A 358 17.65 -1.50 -3.02
N ASP A 359 17.10 -1.99 -4.13
CA ASP A 359 15.71 -1.76 -4.51
C ASP A 359 14.80 -2.92 -4.07
N GLY A 360 13.62 -2.61 -3.57
CA GLY A 360 12.68 -3.59 -3.00
C GLY A 360 13.17 -4.26 -1.71
N VAL A 361 13.92 -3.56 -0.84
CA VAL A 361 14.41 -4.13 0.44
C VAL A 361 13.25 -4.60 1.32
N THR A 362 12.08 -3.94 1.28
CA THR A 362 10.85 -4.46 1.94
C THR A 362 10.48 -5.87 1.45
N SER A 363 10.60 -6.15 0.15
CA SER A 363 10.33 -7.48 -0.40
C SER A 363 11.35 -8.52 0.06
N MET A 364 12.59 -8.10 0.34
CA MET A 364 13.66 -8.95 0.88
C MET A 364 13.48 -9.23 2.37
N LEU A 365 13.10 -8.22 3.16
CA LEU A 365 13.00 -8.33 4.61
C LEU A 365 11.91 -9.30 5.06
N TYR A 366 10.85 -9.50 4.27
CA TYR A 366 9.66 -10.25 4.72
C TYR A 366 9.25 -11.37 3.75
N LEU A 367 8.88 -12.52 4.31
CA LEU A 367 8.30 -13.67 3.61
C LEU A 367 6.89 -13.39 3.03
N HIS A 368 6.27 -12.29 3.43
CA HIS A 368 5.03 -11.73 2.86
C HIS A 368 5.29 -10.47 2.01
N HIS A 369 6.57 -10.10 1.83
CA HIS A 369 7.06 -9.01 0.98
C HIS A 369 6.46 -7.61 1.24
N GLY A 370 5.79 -7.41 2.39
CA GLY A 370 4.98 -6.22 2.68
C GLY A 370 3.61 -6.21 2.00
N ILE A 371 3.30 -7.16 1.10
CA ILE A 371 2.03 -7.23 0.38
C ILE A 371 0.87 -7.42 1.38
N GLY A 372 -0.18 -6.63 1.22
CA GLY A 372 -1.38 -6.67 2.07
C GLY A 372 -1.11 -6.42 3.57
N THR A 373 0.07 -5.92 3.94
CA THR A 373 0.53 -5.85 5.33
C THR A 373 0.78 -4.40 5.72
N GLY A 374 0.00 -3.88 6.68
CA GLY A 374 0.25 -2.57 7.28
C GLY A 374 1.31 -2.67 8.38
N PHE A 375 2.26 -1.73 8.39
CA PHE A 375 3.25 -1.59 9.46
C PHE A 375 2.80 -0.49 10.42
N SER A 376 2.45 -0.84 11.67
CA SER A 376 2.01 0.13 12.69
C SER A 376 3.17 0.82 13.40
N GLY A 377 4.39 0.30 13.24
CA GLY A 377 5.55 0.68 14.05
C GLY A 377 5.68 -0.16 15.32
N GLY A 378 4.84 -1.18 15.53
CA GLY A 378 4.93 -2.10 16.65
C GLY A 378 6.03 -3.15 16.41
N TYR A 379 7.08 -3.17 17.23
CA TYR A 379 8.35 -3.85 16.88
C TYR A 379 8.23 -5.36 16.60
N HIS A 380 7.18 -6.02 17.10
CA HIS A 380 6.86 -7.41 16.76
C HIS A 380 6.70 -7.69 15.25
N GLU A 381 6.32 -6.68 14.45
CA GLU A 381 6.22 -6.74 12.98
C GLU A 381 7.60 -6.99 12.32
N TYR A 382 8.68 -6.48 12.92
CA TYR A 382 10.04 -6.41 12.35
C TYR A 382 11.00 -7.48 12.91
N PHE A 383 10.56 -8.17 13.97
CA PHE A 383 11.34 -9.21 14.66
C PHE A 383 10.54 -10.51 14.89
N GLY A 384 9.34 -10.60 14.30
CA GLY A 384 8.48 -11.79 14.29
C GLY A 384 8.88 -12.84 13.24
N ALA A 385 8.05 -13.88 13.12
CA ALA A 385 8.30 -15.03 12.25
C ALA A 385 8.08 -14.77 10.74
N GLY A 386 7.56 -13.61 10.37
CA GLY A 386 7.37 -13.20 8.96
C GLY A 386 8.63 -12.66 8.28
N VAL A 387 9.75 -12.51 9.01
CA VAL A 387 11.00 -11.95 8.49
C VAL A 387 11.85 -13.04 7.85
N ASP A 388 12.39 -12.78 6.65
CA ASP A 388 13.37 -13.67 6.02
C ASP A 388 14.77 -13.44 6.63
N GLU A 389 15.15 -14.30 7.58
CA GLU A 389 16.49 -14.26 8.20
C GLU A 389 17.63 -14.64 7.24
N GLU A 390 17.38 -15.18 6.03
CA GLU A 390 18.42 -15.44 5.02
C GLU A 390 18.73 -14.15 4.24
N ALA A 391 17.69 -13.45 3.78
CA ALA A 391 17.82 -12.18 3.07
C ALA A 391 18.43 -11.06 3.95
N VAL A 392 18.03 -11.00 5.23
CA VAL A 392 18.65 -10.07 6.21
C VAL A 392 20.14 -10.36 6.37
N VAL A 393 20.55 -11.63 6.42
CA VAL A 393 21.97 -12.01 6.56
C VAL A 393 22.75 -11.72 5.28
N TYR A 394 22.17 -11.92 4.10
CA TYR A 394 22.77 -11.45 2.84
C TYR A 394 23.06 -9.94 2.89
N MET A 395 22.10 -9.11 3.32
CA MET A 395 22.29 -7.65 3.40
C MET A 395 23.30 -7.24 4.47
N MET A 396 23.38 -7.96 5.59
CA MET A 396 24.45 -7.77 6.59
C MET A 396 25.84 -8.03 6.00
N LEU A 397 26.01 -9.16 5.29
CA LEU A 397 27.28 -9.54 4.64
C LEU A 397 27.66 -8.57 3.52
N ALA A 398 26.68 -8.12 2.72
CA ALA A 398 26.88 -7.15 1.66
C ALA A 398 27.36 -5.79 2.19
N ASN A 399 26.73 -5.26 3.23
CA ASN A 399 27.13 -3.99 3.82
C ASN A 399 28.48 -4.07 4.55
N GLU A 400 28.74 -5.14 5.31
CA GLU A 400 30.04 -5.32 6.01
C GLU A 400 31.19 -5.40 4.98
N MET A 401 31.04 -6.24 3.95
CA MET A 401 31.99 -6.37 2.84
C MET A 401 32.24 -5.02 2.14
N LEU A 402 31.18 -4.28 1.82
CA LEU A 402 31.32 -3.02 1.09
C LEU A 402 32.04 -1.95 1.93
N HIS A 403 31.73 -1.83 3.22
CA HIS A 403 32.37 -0.84 4.09
C HIS A 403 33.81 -1.22 4.50
N GLU A 404 34.14 -2.51 4.60
CA GLU A 404 35.52 -2.97 4.82
C GLU A 404 36.41 -2.66 3.61
N LEU A 405 35.93 -2.98 2.40
CA LEU A 405 36.69 -2.80 1.16
C LEU A 405 36.72 -1.35 0.66
N TYR A 406 35.64 -0.60 0.90
CA TYR A 406 35.42 0.75 0.38
C TYR A 406 34.88 1.68 1.48
N PRO A 407 35.71 2.21 2.40
CA PRO A 407 35.22 3.00 3.55
C PRO A 407 34.44 4.29 3.19
N GLU A 408 34.57 4.80 1.96
CA GLU A 408 33.86 5.97 1.44
C GLU A 408 32.54 5.58 0.71
N VAL A 409 32.17 4.30 0.65
CA VAL A 409 30.94 3.80 -0.01
C VAL A 409 29.69 4.39 0.62
N ILE A 410 28.60 4.47 -0.14
CA ILE A 410 27.26 4.83 0.36
C ILE A 410 26.28 3.71 0.02
N THR A 411 25.58 3.17 1.01
CA THR A 411 24.49 2.20 0.76
C THR A 411 23.13 2.73 1.23
N VAL A 412 22.15 2.71 0.34
CA VAL A 412 20.78 3.20 0.56
C VAL A 412 19.80 2.03 0.49
N ALA A 413 18.90 1.90 1.47
CA ALA A 413 17.82 0.93 1.44
C ALA A 413 16.49 1.55 0.98
N GLU A 414 15.86 0.94 -0.02
CA GLU A 414 14.45 1.16 -0.35
C GLU A 414 13.55 0.27 0.53
N ASP A 415 13.33 0.74 1.76
CA ASP A 415 12.44 0.10 2.73
C ASP A 415 11.28 1.04 3.07
N VAL A 416 10.04 0.59 2.85
CA VAL A 416 8.81 1.31 3.25
C VAL A 416 8.40 0.97 4.68
N SER A 417 8.74 -0.21 5.21
CA SER A 417 8.28 -0.63 6.54
C SER A 417 8.86 0.25 7.66
N GLY A 418 10.12 0.66 7.52
CA GLY A 418 10.85 1.41 8.54
C GLY A 418 11.49 0.52 9.59
N MET A 419 12.11 -0.58 9.14
CA MET A 419 12.72 -1.56 10.03
C MET A 419 13.77 -0.94 10.96
N PRO A 420 13.61 -1.10 12.30
CA PRO A 420 14.61 -0.66 13.26
C PRO A 420 15.98 -1.30 13.01
N ALA A 421 17.04 -0.50 13.13
CA ALA A 421 18.43 -0.92 12.95
C ALA A 421 18.81 -1.34 11.52
N LEU A 422 17.99 -1.01 10.52
CA LEU A 422 18.34 -1.20 9.11
C LEU A 422 19.58 -0.35 8.75
N CYS A 423 19.64 0.89 9.23
CA CYS A 423 20.70 1.86 8.93
C CYS A 423 21.74 1.98 10.06
N LEU A 424 22.09 0.86 10.70
CA LEU A 424 23.11 0.79 11.75
C LEU A 424 24.14 -0.32 11.47
N PRO A 425 25.42 -0.18 11.85
CA PRO A 425 26.46 -1.18 11.58
C PRO A 425 26.20 -2.57 12.18
N LEU A 426 26.73 -3.61 11.53
CA LEU A 426 26.67 -5.00 12.01
C LEU A 426 27.30 -5.18 13.40
N ALA A 427 28.35 -4.41 13.72
CA ALA A 427 28.98 -4.37 15.04
C ALA A 427 28.03 -3.94 16.20
N LEU A 428 26.87 -3.33 15.89
CA LEU A 428 25.81 -3.03 16.85
C LEU A 428 24.64 -4.03 16.77
N GLY A 429 24.62 -4.92 15.77
CA GLY A 429 23.49 -5.80 15.44
C GLY A 429 22.53 -5.26 14.38
N GLY A 430 22.88 -4.16 13.69
CA GLY A 430 22.11 -3.62 12.57
C GLY A 430 22.45 -4.28 11.23
N VAL A 431 21.73 -3.89 10.17
CA VAL A 431 21.87 -4.48 8.81
C VAL A 431 23.00 -3.82 7.99
N GLY A 432 23.48 -2.65 8.41
CA GLY A 432 24.68 -2.01 7.88
C GLY A 432 24.49 -0.95 6.79
N PHE A 433 23.25 -0.55 6.45
CA PHE A 433 23.02 0.53 5.49
C PHE A 433 23.45 1.90 6.04
N ASP A 434 23.86 2.83 5.17
CA ASP A 434 24.05 4.24 5.56
C ASP A 434 22.72 4.98 5.73
N TYR A 435 21.80 4.84 4.76
CA TYR A 435 20.55 5.59 4.68
C TYR A 435 19.37 4.69 4.31
N ARG A 436 18.15 5.12 4.62
CA ARG A 436 16.92 4.65 3.97
C ARG A 436 16.14 5.79 3.32
N LEU A 437 15.29 5.46 2.35
CA LEU A 437 14.34 6.39 1.76
C LEU A 437 13.19 6.73 2.73
N ALA A 438 12.82 8.01 2.81
CA ALA A 438 11.73 8.50 3.64
C ALA A 438 10.37 8.45 2.91
N MET A 439 9.96 7.23 2.52
CA MET A 439 8.91 6.98 1.53
C MET A 439 7.50 7.53 1.88
N ALA A 440 7.22 7.82 3.16
CA ALA A 440 5.94 8.40 3.59
C ALA A 440 5.79 9.92 3.31
N ILE A 441 6.85 10.61 2.87
CA ILE A 441 6.80 12.06 2.61
C ILE A 441 6.05 12.39 1.31
N PRO A 442 6.28 11.71 0.16
CA PRO A 442 5.44 11.84 -1.03
C PRO A 442 3.96 11.58 -0.76
N ASP A 443 3.61 10.45 -0.14
CA ASP A 443 2.22 10.06 0.16
C ASP A 443 1.44 11.18 0.86
N MET A 444 2.08 11.82 1.85
CA MET A 444 1.51 12.97 2.55
C MET A 444 1.24 14.16 1.61
N TRP A 445 2.21 14.52 0.75
CA TRP A 445 2.04 15.65 -0.17
C TRP A 445 1.00 15.37 -1.25
N ILE A 446 1.01 14.19 -1.85
CA ILE A 446 0.02 13.73 -2.83
C ILE A 446 -1.38 13.78 -2.20
N LYS A 447 -1.53 13.22 -0.99
CA LYS A 447 -2.81 13.20 -0.26
C LYS A 447 -3.32 14.62 0.03
N LEU A 448 -2.46 15.51 0.55
CA LEU A 448 -2.83 16.90 0.80
C LEU A 448 -3.29 17.60 -0.50
N LEU A 449 -2.55 17.44 -1.60
CA LEU A 449 -2.85 18.05 -2.89
C LEU A 449 -4.07 17.44 -3.61
N LYS A 450 -4.44 16.20 -3.29
CA LYS A 450 -5.55 15.44 -3.89
C LYS A 450 -6.86 15.60 -3.13
N GLU A 451 -6.81 15.69 -1.80
CA GLU A 451 -7.98 15.57 -0.93
C GLU A 451 -8.26 16.80 -0.06
N THR A 452 -7.28 17.70 0.14
CA THR A 452 -7.34 18.74 1.18
C THR A 452 -7.14 20.15 0.61
N ARG A 453 -8.04 21.09 0.92
CA ARG A 453 -7.88 22.51 0.54
C ARG A 453 -6.75 23.14 1.34
N ASP A 454 -6.06 24.13 0.76
CA ASP A 454 -4.93 24.84 1.39
C ASP A 454 -5.27 25.35 2.81
N GLU A 455 -6.49 25.88 3.02
CA GLU A 455 -6.96 26.36 4.33
C GLU A 455 -7.28 25.26 5.37
N ASP A 456 -7.29 23.98 4.97
CA ASP A 456 -7.54 22.82 5.83
C ASP A 456 -6.25 22.00 6.11
N TRP A 457 -5.07 22.44 5.65
CA TRP A 457 -3.80 21.70 5.83
C TRP A 457 -3.32 21.70 7.29
N ASP A 458 -3.29 20.52 7.93
CA ASP A 458 -2.72 20.32 9.26
C ASP A 458 -1.18 20.43 9.23
N LEU A 459 -0.66 21.60 9.62
CA LEU A 459 0.77 21.88 9.72
C LEU A 459 1.40 21.11 10.89
N GLY A 460 0.61 20.80 11.91
CA GLY A 460 0.92 19.90 13.00
C GLY A 460 1.39 18.53 12.50
N ASN A 461 0.63 17.95 11.57
CA ASN A 461 0.86 16.67 10.90
C ASN A 461 1.96 16.76 9.83
N ILE A 462 2.02 17.82 9.01
CA ILE A 462 3.12 18.04 8.06
C ILE A 462 4.47 18.07 8.79
N CYS A 463 4.55 18.83 9.88
CA CYS A 463 5.73 18.85 10.74
C CYS A 463 6.05 17.48 11.31
N PHE A 464 5.03 16.70 11.72
CA PHE A 464 5.21 15.37 12.29
C PHE A 464 5.77 14.39 11.26
N THR A 465 5.16 14.21 10.09
CA THR A 465 5.65 13.28 9.05
C THR A 465 7.09 13.57 8.64
N LEU A 466 7.46 14.85 8.50
CA LEU A 466 8.83 15.26 8.16
C LEU A 466 9.84 15.02 9.30
N THR A 467 9.39 14.83 10.54
CA THR A 467 10.26 14.66 11.72
C THR A 467 10.13 13.29 12.43
N ASN A 468 9.14 12.48 12.08
CA ASN A 468 8.88 11.16 12.66
C ASN A 468 9.85 10.10 12.10
N ARG A 469 11.12 10.22 12.49
CA ARG A 469 12.25 9.48 11.94
C ARG A 469 13.13 8.94 13.08
N ARG A 470 13.79 7.80 12.86
CA ARG A 470 14.50 7.08 13.93
C ARG A 470 15.80 7.79 14.31
N HIS A 471 16.00 8.07 15.60
CA HIS A 471 17.21 8.77 16.05
C HIS A 471 18.46 7.91 15.83
N GLY A 472 19.46 8.47 15.13
CA GLY A 472 20.71 7.78 14.79
C GLY A 472 20.70 6.99 13.48
N GLU A 473 19.54 6.81 12.84
CA GLU A 473 19.43 6.19 11.50
C GLU A 473 19.15 7.30 10.46
N LYS A 474 20.03 7.44 9.46
CA LYS A 474 19.95 8.54 8.49
C LYS A 474 18.88 8.29 7.43
N THR A 475 18.26 9.36 6.94
CA THR A 475 17.15 9.29 5.98
C THR A 475 17.35 10.23 4.79
N ILE A 476 16.99 9.78 3.58
CA ILE A 476 16.95 10.60 2.37
C ILE A 476 15.49 10.99 2.11
N ALA A 477 15.22 12.29 2.07
CA ALA A 477 13.88 12.86 1.91
C ALA A 477 13.66 13.43 0.51
N TYR A 478 12.44 13.30 0.00
CA TYR A 478 12.03 13.74 -1.32
C TYR A 478 10.52 14.01 -1.31
N CYS A 479 10.03 14.78 -2.29
CA CYS A 479 8.65 15.28 -2.32
C CYS A 479 7.71 14.43 -3.19
N GLU A 480 8.29 13.72 -4.14
CA GLU A 480 7.68 12.91 -5.19
C GLU A 480 8.78 11.97 -5.71
N SER A 481 8.48 10.69 -5.92
CA SER A 481 9.41 9.70 -6.49
C SER A 481 9.33 9.71 -8.02
N HIS A 482 10.05 8.77 -8.62
CA HIS A 482 9.87 8.40 -10.01
C HIS A 482 8.52 7.70 -10.30
N ASP A 483 7.87 7.07 -9.31
CA ASP A 483 6.54 6.44 -9.45
C ASP A 483 5.44 7.48 -9.65
N GLN A 484 5.44 8.57 -8.86
CA GLN A 484 4.51 9.70 -9.06
C GLN A 484 4.66 10.36 -10.44
N ALA A 485 5.81 10.17 -11.08
CA ALA A 485 6.01 10.64 -12.45
C ALA A 485 5.43 9.68 -13.50
N LEU A 486 5.11 8.42 -13.18
CA LEU A 486 4.59 7.43 -14.13
C LEU A 486 3.12 7.65 -14.50
N VAL A 487 2.72 7.09 -15.65
CA VAL A 487 1.34 7.06 -16.11
C VAL A 487 0.41 6.37 -15.09
N GLY A 488 -0.67 7.06 -14.72
CA GLY A 488 -1.63 6.60 -13.71
C GLY A 488 -1.65 7.50 -12.47
N ASP A 489 -0.54 8.19 -12.19
CA ASP A 489 -0.45 9.21 -11.13
C ASP A 489 -0.14 10.61 -11.72
N LYS A 490 0.20 11.58 -10.87
CA LYS A 490 0.58 12.93 -11.24
C LYS A 490 1.79 13.42 -10.45
N SER A 491 2.70 14.12 -11.14
CA SER A 491 3.72 14.94 -10.47
C SER A 491 3.10 16.03 -9.60
N LEU A 492 3.85 16.52 -8.62
CA LEU A 492 3.44 17.58 -7.71
C LEU A 492 3.04 18.86 -8.47
N MET A 493 3.70 19.16 -9.59
CA MET A 493 3.34 20.29 -10.46
C MET A 493 2.05 20.03 -11.26
N MET A 494 1.81 18.79 -11.73
CA MET A 494 0.54 18.40 -12.37
C MET A 494 -0.64 18.42 -11.37
N HIS A 495 -0.40 18.08 -10.10
CA HIS A 495 -1.39 18.25 -9.02
C HIS A 495 -1.71 19.73 -8.73
N LEU A 496 -0.69 20.60 -8.74
CA LEU A 496 -0.85 22.01 -8.37
C LEU A 496 -1.50 22.88 -9.46
N CYS A 497 -1.25 22.58 -10.73
CA CYS A 497 -1.59 23.45 -11.87
C CYS A 497 -2.46 22.79 -12.96
N ASP A 498 -2.41 21.47 -13.08
CA ASP A 498 -3.12 20.68 -14.10
C ASP A 498 -3.03 21.31 -15.52
N ALA A 499 -4.16 21.45 -16.22
CA ALA A 499 -4.25 21.96 -17.58
C ALA A 499 -3.66 23.37 -17.80
N GLU A 500 -3.54 24.21 -16.76
CA GLU A 500 -2.95 25.55 -16.94
C GLU A 500 -1.45 25.52 -17.25
N LEU A 501 -0.75 24.40 -16.99
CA LEU A 501 0.67 24.26 -17.37
C LEU A 501 0.88 24.49 -18.88
N TYR A 502 -0.02 23.94 -19.70
CA TYR A 502 0.06 23.97 -21.16
C TYR A 502 -0.33 25.34 -21.76
N THR A 503 -1.06 26.18 -21.01
CA THR A 503 -1.57 27.47 -21.51
C THR A 503 -0.88 28.69 -20.87
N ASN A 504 -0.44 28.59 -19.62
CA ASN A 504 -0.05 29.72 -18.78
C ASN A 504 1.37 29.64 -18.20
N MET A 505 2.19 28.65 -18.58
CA MET A 505 3.63 28.67 -18.25
C MET A 505 4.47 29.62 -19.13
N SER A 506 3.89 30.31 -20.12
CA SER A 506 4.61 31.38 -20.83
C SER A 506 4.59 32.70 -20.06
N THR A 507 5.76 33.32 -19.88
CA THR A 507 5.94 34.67 -19.32
C THR A 507 5.16 35.77 -20.07
N LEU A 508 4.86 35.55 -21.36
CA LEU A 508 4.06 36.45 -22.21
C LEU A 508 2.56 36.36 -21.94
N LYS A 509 2.11 35.36 -21.17
CA LYS A 509 0.73 35.21 -20.69
C LYS A 509 0.60 35.77 -19.27
N PRO A 510 -0.59 36.28 -18.88
CA PRO A 510 -0.87 36.64 -17.50
C PRO A 510 -0.49 35.52 -16.54
N LEU A 511 0.15 35.88 -15.43
CA LEU A 511 0.30 34.97 -14.30
C LEU A 511 -1.08 34.83 -13.65
N THR A 512 -1.67 33.65 -13.75
CA THR A 512 -2.94 33.30 -13.13
C THR A 512 -2.75 32.91 -11.67
N PRO A 513 -3.77 33.06 -10.80
CA PRO A 513 -3.67 32.62 -9.40
C PRO A 513 -3.31 31.13 -9.25
N VAL A 514 -3.70 30.28 -10.22
CA VAL A 514 -3.35 28.84 -10.26
C VAL A 514 -1.85 28.64 -10.46
N ILE A 515 -1.26 29.25 -11.51
CA ILE A 515 0.19 29.14 -11.77
C ILE A 515 1.01 29.84 -10.69
N ASP A 516 0.53 30.96 -10.13
CA ASP A 516 1.18 31.64 -8.99
C ASP A 516 1.23 30.75 -7.74
N ARG A 517 0.06 30.24 -7.30
CA ARG A 517 -0.06 29.26 -6.21
C ARG A 517 0.83 28.05 -6.46
N GLY A 518 0.76 27.46 -7.65
CA GLY A 518 1.50 26.25 -7.99
C GLY A 518 3.01 26.48 -7.97
N MET A 519 3.50 27.56 -8.58
CA MET A 519 4.93 27.91 -8.49
C MET A 519 5.37 28.19 -7.04
N ALA A 520 4.54 28.87 -6.24
CA ALA A 520 4.85 29.15 -4.83
C ALA A 520 4.93 27.86 -3.99
N LEU A 521 3.88 27.02 -4.05
CA LEU A 521 3.81 25.76 -3.29
C LEU A 521 4.88 24.75 -3.74
N HIS A 522 5.18 24.64 -5.05
CA HIS A 522 6.27 23.80 -5.56
C HIS A 522 7.62 24.17 -4.95
N LYS A 523 7.94 25.47 -4.84
CA LYS A 523 9.15 25.95 -4.15
C LYS A 523 9.10 25.67 -2.64
N MET A 524 7.97 25.93 -1.99
CA MET A 524 7.83 25.80 -0.53
C MET A 524 7.86 24.35 -0.05
N ILE A 525 7.15 23.43 -0.74
CA ILE A 525 7.14 22.00 -0.41
C ILE A 525 8.55 21.42 -0.55
N ARG A 526 9.24 21.71 -1.67
CA ARG A 526 10.61 21.22 -1.91
C ARG A 526 11.59 21.76 -0.88
N LEU A 527 11.55 23.05 -0.55
CA LEU A 527 12.40 23.61 0.51
C LEU A 527 12.07 23.05 1.90
N LEU A 528 10.80 22.89 2.26
CA LEU A 528 10.40 22.36 3.56
C LEU A 528 10.85 20.91 3.74
N THR A 529 10.64 20.06 2.73
CA THR A 529 11.15 18.68 2.76
C THR A 529 12.68 18.62 2.79
N HIS A 530 13.37 19.45 1.99
CA HIS A 530 14.84 19.50 1.97
C HIS A 530 15.46 20.01 3.29
N SER A 531 14.77 20.88 4.03
CA SER A 531 15.28 21.46 5.29
C SER A 531 14.87 20.71 6.55
N LEU A 532 13.66 20.11 6.58
CA LEU A 532 13.12 19.43 7.76
C LEU A 532 13.12 17.89 7.64
N GLY A 533 12.94 17.37 6.41
CA GLY A 533 12.54 15.99 6.13
C GLY A 533 13.61 14.91 6.25
N GLY A 534 14.91 15.24 6.26
CA GLY A 534 15.97 14.21 6.23
C GLY A 534 17.39 14.69 6.49
N GLU A 535 18.33 13.77 6.29
CA GLU A 535 19.80 13.92 6.35
C GLU A 535 20.45 13.81 4.95
N GLY A 536 19.65 13.42 3.95
CA GLY A 536 19.88 13.66 2.53
C GLY A 536 18.61 14.19 1.86
N TYR A 537 18.74 14.77 0.68
CA TYR A 537 17.64 15.14 -0.21
C TYR A 537 17.75 14.40 -1.55
N LEU A 538 16.63 13.98 -2.13
CA LEU A 538 16.56 13.36 -3.45
C LEU A 538 15.56 14.09 -4.36
N ASN A 539 15.88 14.15 -5.66
CA ASN A 539 15.04 14.69 -6.71
C ASN A 539 15.15 13.83 -7.98
N PHE A 540 14.01 13.36 -8.51
CA PHE A 540 13.96 12.69 -9.81
C PHE A 540 14.03 13.68 -10.98
N GLU A 541 14.72 13.30 -12.07
CA GLU A 541 15.00 14.19 -13.19
C GLU A 541 13.73 14.80 -13.82
N GLY A 542 13.73 16.13 -13.99
CA GLY A 542 12.57 16.91 -14.45
C GLY A 542 11.78 17.56 -13.31
N ASN A 543 11.68 16.89 -12.15
CA ASN A 543 10.90 17.41 -11.02
C ASN A 543 11.58 18.63 -10.37
N GLU A 544 12.87 18.91 -10.68
CA GLU A 544 13.54 20.12 -10.18
C GLU A 544 12.91 21.41 -10.71
N PHE A 545 12.28 21.35 -11.88
CA PHE A 545 11.65 22.49 -12.54
C PHE A 545 10.13 22.35 -12.74
N GLY A 546 9.51 21.33 -12.16
CA GLY A 546 8.07 21.05 -12.33
C GLY A 546 7.74 20.64 -13.77
N HIS A 547 8.40 19.59 -14.27
CA HIS A 547 8.15 19.03 -15.61
C HIS A 547 6.64 18.71 -15.80
N PRO A 548 6.04 19.12 -16.94
CA PRO A 548 4.64 18.84 -17.25
C PRO A 548 4.44 17.39 -17.74
N GLU A 549 3.22 17.03 -18.16
CA GLU A 549 2.89 15.67 -18.64
C GLU A 549 3.18 14.60 -17.56
N TRP A 550 3.50 13.39 -17.98
CA TRP A 550 3.93 12.26 -17.16
C TRP A 550 4.98 11.45 -17.95
N LEU A 551 5.55 10.44 -17.32
CA LEU A 551 6.46 9.45 -17.89
C LEU A 551 5.66 8.20 -18.25
N ASP A 552 5.77 7.73 -19.49
CA ASP A 552 5.21 6.44 -19.92
C ASP A 552 6.19 5.78 -20.89
N PHE A 553 6.42 4.49 -20.71
CA PHE A 553 7.39 3.72 -21.48
C PHE A 553 6.72 2.97 -22.63
N PRO A 554 7.45 2.69 -23.73
CA PRO A 554 6.93 1.92 -24.86
C PRO A 554 6.37 0.56 -24.42
N ARG A 555 5.06 0.38 -24.58
CA ARG A 555 4.30 -0.84 -24.26
C ARG A 555 3.08 -0.97 -25.16
N GLU A 556 2.47 -2.16 -25.19
CA GLU A 556 1.28 -2.43 -26.03
C GLU A 556 0.15 -1.42 -25.80
N GLY A 557 -0.17 -1.13 -24.53
CA GLY A 557 -1.21 -0.17 -24.14
C GLY A 557 -0.97 1.30 -24.51
N ASN A 558 0.18 1.64 -25.10
CA ASN A 558 0.43 2.95 -25.72
C ASN A 558 1.01 2.84 -27.15
N GLN A 559 0.81 1.69 -27.82
CA GLN A 559 1.30 1.41 -29.17
C GLN A 559 2.83 1.50 -29.31
N ASN A 560 3.57 1.15 -28.24
CA ASN A 560 5.02 1.27 -28.13
C ASN A 560 5.54 2.71 -28.34
N SER A 561 4.80 3.69 -27.83
CA SER A 561 5.13 5.11 -27.98
C SER A 561 6.29 5.55 -27.10
N PHE A 562 7.24 6.27 -27.69
CA PHE A 562 8.30 7.00 -26.98
C PHE A 562 7.89 8.45 -26.64
N TRP A 563 6.62 8.85 -26.86
CA TRP A 563 6.19 10.23 -26.66
C TRP A 563 6.37 10.75 -25.23
N TYR A 564 6.17 9.90 -24.22
CA TYR A 564 6.36 10.27 -22.81
C TYR A 564 7.66 9.72 -22.20
N ALA A 565 8.39 8.88 -22.94
CA ALA A 565 9.66 8.26 -22.51
C ALA A 565 10.86 9.20 -22.69
N ARG A 566 10.73 10.45 -22.22
CA ARG A 566 11.64 11.57 -22.53
C ARG A 566 11.66 12.61 -21.41
N ARG A 567 12.62 13.55 -21.49
CA ARG A 567 12.70 14.73 -20.63
C ARG A 567 12.83 16.02 -21.44
N GLN A 568 11.88 16.92 -21.23
CA GLN A 568 11.74 18.21 -21.93
C GLN A 568 12.68 19.27 -21.33
N LEU A 569 13.97 18.95 -21.25
CA LEU A 569 15.00 19.76 -20.59
C LEU A 569 15.11 21.18 -21.17
N ASN A 570 14.77 21.33 -22.46
CA ASN A 570 14.69 22.62 -23.16
C ASN A 570 13.67 23.60 -22.55
N LEU A 571 12.72 23.14 -21.72
CA LEU A 571 11.73 24.01 -21.06
C LEU A 571 12.36 24.97 -20.03
N THR A 572 13.51 24.62 -19.44
CA THR A 572 14.24 25.51 -18.52
C THR A 572 15.13 26.53 -19.24
N ASP A 573 15.43 26.27 -20.50
CA ASP A 573 16.45 26.98 -21.28
C ASP A 573 15.82 28.10 -22.15
N ASP A 574 14.50 28.06 -22.34
CA ASP A 574 13.72 29.13 -22.97
C ASP A 574 13.37 30.24 -21.93
N PRO A 575 13.95 31.46 -22.05
CA PRO A 575 13.68 32.56 -21.15
C PRO A 575 12.24 33.10 -21.25
N LEU A 576 11.44 32.65 -22.22
CA LEU A 576 10.02 32.98 -22.33
C LEU A 576 9.11 32.07 -21.49
N LEU A 577 9.63 31.00 -20.85
CA LEU A 577 8.86 30.06 -20.04
C LEU A 577 9.14 30.19 -18.53
N ARG A 578 8.16 29.80 -17.70
CA ARG A 578 8.20 29.92 -16.24
C ARG A 578 8.99 28.82 -15.53
N TYR A 579 9.27 27.69 -16.20
CA TYR A 579 10.06 26.58 -15.64
C TYR A 579 11.47 27.01 -15.19
N GLN A 580 12.07 28.01 -15.86
CA GLN A 580 13.36 28.60 -15.46
C GLN A 580 13.38 29.06 -13.99
N PHE A 581 12.25 29.56 -13.48
CA PHE A 581 12.15 30.11 -12.12
C PHE A 581 12.17 29.02 -11.04
N LEU A 582 11.58 27.86 -11.35
CA LEU A 582 11.61 26.68 -10.47
C LEU A 582 13.01 26.05 -10.49
N ASN A 583 13.61 25.91 -11.68
CA ASN A 583 14.99 25.47 -11.87
C ASN A 583 16.02 26.36 -11.13
N ASN A 584 15.83 27.69 -11.16
CA ASN A 584 16.69 28.62 -10.44
C ASN A 584 16.51 28.51 -8.92
N PHE A 585 15.27 28.33 -8.44
CA PHE A 585 15.03 28.11 -7.02
C PHE A 585 15.66 26.79 -6.53
N ASP A 586 15.60 25.72 -7.32
CA ASP A 586 16.27 24.46 -7.02
C ASP A 586 17.79 24.62 -6.87
N ARG A 587 18.42 25.28 -7.86
CA ARG A 587 19.84 25.65 -7.81
C ARG A 587 20.16 26.46 -6.55
N SER A 588 19.37 27.48 -6.25
CA SER A 588 19.55 28.33 -5.07
C SER A 588 19.39 27.56 -3.76
N MET A 589 18.41 26.66 -3.66
CA MET A 589 18.19 25.78 -2.51
C MET A 589 19.41 24.87 -2.27
N ASN A 590 19.83 24.10 -3.28
CA ASN A 590 20.95 23.16 -3.19
C ASN A 590 22.30 23.86 -2.91
N LEU A 591 22.57 25.01 -3.54
CA LEU A 591 23.77 25.81 -3.28
C LEU A 591 23.76 26.50 -1.90
N THR A 592 22.57 26.76 -1.35
CA THR A 592 22.43 27.33 0.01
C THR A 592 22.62 26.23 1.06
N GLU A 593 22.16 24.99 0.83
CA GLU A 593 22.50 23.85 1.70
C GLU A 593 23.99 23.54 1.66
N ALA A 594 24.59 23.46 0.47
CA ALA A 594 26.04 23.22 0.30
C ALA A 594 26.94 24.28 0.97
N LYS A 595 26.38 25.39 1.45
CA LYS A 595 27.06 26.48 2.15
C LYS A 595 26.82 26.49 3.67
N TYR A 596 25.68 25.98 4.16
CA TYR A 596 25.29 26.04 5.58
C TYR A 596 25.06 24.66 6.22
N GLY A 597 25.06 23.56 5.45
CA GLY A 597 25.15 22.19 5.96
C GLY A 597 23.91 21.64 6.67
N TRP A 598 22.71 22.14 6.38
CA TRP A 598 21.55 21.80 7.20
C TRP A 598 21.12 20.33 7.12
N LEU A 599 21.43 19.59 6.06
CA LEU A 599 21.09 18.17 5.99
C LEU A 599 21.97 17.34 6.96
N HIS A 600 23.27 17.65 7.05
CA HIS A 600 24.19 16.96 7.98
C HIS A 600 24.16 17.52 9.41
N ALA A 601 23.45 18.62 9.63
CA ALA A 601 23.17 19.14 10.96
C ALA A 601 22.09 18.30 11.68
N PRO A 602 22.08 18.31 13.04
CA PRO A 602 21.01 17.68 13.82
C PRO A 602 19.60 18.10 13.40
N GLN A 603 18.62 17.30 13.82
CA GLN A 603 17.20 17.54 13.55
C GLN A 603 16.75 18.93 14.03
N ALA A 604 15.91 19.59 13.24
CA ALA A 604 15.50 20.98 13.47
C ALA A 604 14.69 21.16 14.77
N TYR A 605 14.86 22.33 15.40
CA TYR A 605 14.01 22.76 16.50
C TYR A 605 12.79 23.53 15.97
N ILE A 606 11.61 22.92 16.00
CA ILE A 606 10.36 23.57 15.57
C ILE A 606 9.84 24.47 16.69
N SER A 607 10.09 25.78 16.55
CA SER A 607 9.64 26.82 17.49
C SER A 607 8.16 27.17 17.34
N LEU A 608 7.59 27.03 16.13
CA LEU A 608 6.19 27.32 15.84
C LEU A 608 5.63 26.41 14.73
N LYS A 609 4.42 25.93 14.95
CA LYS A 609 3.50 25.44 13.92
C LYS A 609 2.10 25.94 14.32
N ASN A 610 1.54 26.82 13.50
CA ASN A 610 0.36 27.62 13.85
C ASN A 610 -0.74 27.44 12.78
N GLU A 611 -1.71 26.58 13.10
CA GLU A 611 -2.81 26.21 12.20
C GLU A 611 -3.77 27.37 11.89
N THR A 612 -3.80 28.45 12.69
CA THR A 612 -4.71 29.60 12.45
C THR A 612 -4.08 30.65 11.52
N ASP A 613 -2.76 30.78 11.58
CA ASP A 613 -2.01 31.66 10.68
C ASP A 613 -1.41 30.95 9.47
N MET A 614 -1.44 29.61 9.46
CA MET A 614 -0.77 28.75 8.49
C MET A 614 0.75 28.98 8.41
N VAL A 615 1.40 29.16 9.57
CA VAL A 615 2.84 29.49 9.66
C VAL A 615 3.64 28.40 10.39
N ILE A 616 4.76 27.98 9.77
CA ILE A 616 5.78 27.10 10.36
C ILE A 616 7.08 27.88 10.56
N ILE A 617 7.70 27.77 11.74
CA ILE A 617 9.02 28.36 12.05
C ILE A 617 9.90 27.36 12.78
N PHE A 618 11.10 27.11 12.26
CA PHE A 618 12.10 26.25 12.90
C PHE A 618 13.53 26.71 12.66
N GLU A 619 14.45 26.25 13.52
CA GLU A 619 15.89 26.48 13.37
C GLU A 619 16.62 25.17 13.04
N ARG A 620 17.52 25.21 12.05
CA ARG A 620 18.45 24.11 11.71
C ARG A 620 19.77 24.69 11.19
N ALA A 621 20.91 24.14 11.65
CA ALA A 621 22.25 24.65 11.33
C ALA A 621 22.47 26.16 11.58
N GLY A 622 21.78 26.74 12.58
CA GLY A 622 21.83 28.18 12.86
C GLY A 622 21.10 29.07 11.83
N LEU A 623 20.41 28.48 10.85
CA LEU A 623 19.46 29.17 10.00
C LEU A 623 18.07 29.13 10.64
N LEU A 624 17.37 30.27 10.57
CA LEU A 624 15.95 30.38 10.87
C LEU A 624 15.15 30.19 9.57
N PHE A 625 14.27 29.21 9.55
CA PHE A 625 13.33 28.95 8.45
C PHE A 625 11.94 29.45 8.84
N VAL A 626 11.26 30.14 7.90
CA VAL A 626 9.90 30.67 8.07
C VAL A 626 9.10 30.35 6.82
N PHE A 627 7.99 29.63 6.97
CA PHE A 627 7.06 29.30 5.89
C PHE A 627 5.67 29.85 6.23
N ASN A 628 5.04 30.56 5.29
CA ASN A 628 3.65 31.01 5.38
C ASN A 628 2.84 30.30 4.29
N PHE A 629 2.11 29.25 4.65
CA PHE A 629 1.23 28.49 3.78
C PHE A 629 -0.18 29.11 3.63
N HIS A 630 -0.44 30.28 4.23
CA HIS A 630 -1.77 30.88 4.14
C HIS A 630 -2.09 31.31 2.69
N PRO A 631 -3.17 30.82 2.06
CA PRO A 631 -3.47 31.10 0.64
C PRO A 631 -3.84 32.56 0.32
N THR A 632 -3.79 33.49 1.29
CA THR A 632 -4.27 34.87 1.12
C THR A 632 -3.65 35.89 2.09
N LYS A 633 -3.44 35.56 3.37
CA LYS A 633 -2.88 36.50 4.36
C LYS A 633 -1.37 36.67 4.19
N SER A 634 -0.92 37.92 4.28
CA SER A 634 0.48 38.29 4.47
C SER A 634 0.65 38.92 5.85
N TYR A 635 1.73 38.59 6.55
CA TYR A 635 1.98 39.04 7.92
C TYR A 635 3.06 40.12 7.96
N THR A 636 2.81 41.18 8.74
CA THR A 636 3.80 42.21 9.10
C THR A 636 4.10 42.10 10.58
N ASP A 637 5.33 42.40 11.01
CA ASP A 637 5.80 42.32 12.40
C ASP A 637 5.59 40.96 13.10
N TYR A 638 5.54 39.87 12.34
CA TYR A 638 5.36 38.51 12.86
C TYR A 638 6.60 38.08 13.67
N ARG A 639 6.41 37.74 14.95
CA ARG A 639 7.52 37.36 15.84
C ARG A 639 7.91 35.90 15.68
N ALA A 640 9.09 35.66 15.13
CA ALA A 640 9.77 34.38 15.19
C ALA A 640 10.49 34.19 16.54
N GLY A 641 10.53 32.96 17.05
CA GLY A 641 11.44 32.57 18.12
C GLY A 641 12.81 32.19 17.54
N VAL A 642 13.88 32.48 18.28
CA VAL A 642 15.26 32.07 17.95
C VAL A 642 16.02 31.70 19.22
N GLU A 643 16.92 30.73 19.14
CA GLU A 643 17.84 30.35 20.22
C GLU A 643 18.93 31.42 20.45
N VAL A 644 19.47 31.98 19.36
CA VAL A 644 20.67 32.84 19.42
C VAL A 644 20.32 34.32 19.20
N ALA A 645 20.59 35.16 20.20
CA ALA A 645 20.47 36.61 20.08
C ALA A 645 21.53 37.18 19.11
N GLY A 646 21.12 38.07 18.20
CA GLY A 646 22.01 38.64 17.19
C GLY A 646 21.31 39.51 16.15
N THR A 647 21.76 39.42 14.90
CA THR A 647 21.21 40.16 13.76
C THR A 647 21.12 39.24 12.55
N TYR A 648 19.90 38.87 12.18
CA TYR A 648 19.59 37.98 11.07
C TYR A 648 19.42 38.78 9.76
N ARG A 649 19.51 38.07 8.64
CA ARG A 649 19.28 38.58 7.27
C ARG A 649 18.71 37.47 6.41
N ILE A 650 18.08 37.84 5.30
CA ILE A 650 17.70 36.89 4.25
C ILE A 650 18.97 36.25 3.67
N VAL A 651 18.90 34.94 3.40
CA VAL A 651 19.96 34.15 2.74
C VAL A 651 19.44 33.34 1.55
N LEU A 652 18.12 33.08 1.52
CA LEU A 652 17.34 32.52 0.44
C LEU A 652 15.92 33.08 0.59
N ASP A 653 15.31 33.52 -0.51
CA ASP A 653 13.92 33.99 -0.55
C ASP A 653 13.19 33.34 -1.73
N SER A 654 12.01 32.76 -1.49
CA SER A 654 11.17 32.16 -2.53
C SER A 654 10.31 33.18 -3.27
N ASP A 655 10.15 34.40 -2.75
CA ASP A 655 9.43 35.50 -3.40
C ASP A 655 10.33 36.32 -4.36
N SER A 656 11.63 36.02 -4.45
CA SER A 656 12.55 36.76 -5.31
C SER A 656 12.16 36.65 -6.80
N LYS A 657 12.48 37.70 -7.57
CA LYS A 657 12.20 37.75 -9.01
C LYS A 657 12.95 36.67 -9.81
N GLU A 658 14.13 36.25 -9.35
CA GLU A 658 14.90 35.15 -9.94
C GLU A 658 14.21 33.79 -9.76
N HIS A 659 13.40 33.67 -8.69
CA HIS A 659 12.55 32.53 -8.38
C HIS A 659 11.09 32.74 -8.82
N GLY A 660 10.83 33.77 -9.63
CA GLY A 660 9.51 34.05 -10.21
C GLY A 660 8.44 34.57 -9.24
N GLY A 661 8.84 35.07 -8.06
CA GLY A 661 7.93 35.73 -7.11
C GLY A 661 7.83 37.25 -7.30
N PHE A 662 7.19 37.93 -6.35
CA PHE A 662 6.82 39.34 -6.42
C PHE A 662 7.88 40.32 -5.88
N SER A 663 8.93 39.83 -5.24
CA SER A 663 10.01 40.61 -4.60
C SER A 663 9.49 41.65 -3.59
N ARG A 664 8.64 41.18 -2.67
CA ARG A 664 8.03 42.00 -1.60
C ARG A 664 8.98 42.28 -0.42
N LEU A 665 10.11 41.59 -0.36
CA LEU A 665 11.13 41.71 0.69
C LEU A 665 12.36 42.50 0.19
N ASP A 666 13.05 43.17 1.11
CA ASP A 666 14.31 43.88 0.84
C ASP A 666 15.48 43.12 1.50
N ASP A 667 16.36 42.52 0.71
CA ASP A 667 17.54 41.75 1.15
C ASP A 667 18.56 42.58 1.96
N SER A 668 18.49 43.91 1.88
CA SER A 668 19.32 44.80 2.71
C SER A 668 18.84 44.86 4.17
N THR A 669 17.58 44.46 4.44
CA THR A 669 16.96 44.44 5.77
C THR A 669 17.76 43.61 6.78
N ARG A 670 17.82 44.08 8.02
CA ARG A 670 18.47 43.39 9.14
C ARG A 670 17.44 43.21 10.27
N PHE A 671 17.29 41.97 10.71
CA PHE A 671 16.30 41.57 11.70
C PHE A 671 17.00 41.43 13.05
N PHE A 672 16.65 42.30 14.00
CA PHE A 672 17.31 42.37 15.30
C PHE A 672 16.52 41.59 16.36
N THR A 673 17.20 40.79 17.18
CA THR A 673 16.56 40.00 18.22
C THR A 673 16.29 40.82 19.48
N GLU A 674 15.07 40.75 20.02
CA GLU A 674 14.75 41.27 21.34
C GLU A 674 14.78 40.14 22.39
N ALA A 675 15.27 40.43 23.60
CA ALA A 675 15.18 39.48 24.70
C ALA A 675 13.72 39.31 25.15
N LEU A 676 13.19 38.09 25.13
CA LEU A 676 11.83 37.82 25.59
C LEU A 676 11.73 38.07 27.11
N PRO A 677 10.87 38.99 27.59
CA PRO A 677 10.81 39.32 29.02
C PRO A 677 10.28 38.12 29.84
N PRO A 678 10.84 37.84 31.04
CA PRO A 678 10.42 36.71 31.86
C PRO A 678 8.96 36.87 32.29
N ARG A 679 8.14 35.86 32.01
CA ARG A 679 6.68 35.89 32.27
C ARG A 679 6.36 35.93 33.77
N PHE A 680 6.06 37.11 34.29
CA PHE A 680 5.20 37.29 35.46
C PHE A 680 4.02 38.21 35.13
N ALA A 681 2.82 37.67 35.33
CA ALA A 681 1.50 38.32 35.37
C ALA A 681 1.33 39.75 34.79
N ILE A 682 0.80 39.84 33.56
CA ILE A 682 0.01 41.00 33.13
C ILE A 682 -1.39 40.53 32.74
N VAL A 683 -2.29 40.49 33.73
CA VAL A 683 -3.74 40.63 33.52
C VAL A 683 -4.13 42.00 34.07
N THR A 684 -3.62 43.07 33.44
CA THR A 684 -3.90 44.45 33.87
C THR A 684 -3.82 45.47 32.73
N MET A 685 -4.63 45.28 31.70
CA MET A 685 -5.34 46.41 31.07
C MET A 685 -6.83 46.05 30.95
N PHE A 686 -7.68 47.08 30.95
CA PHE A 686 -9.14 46.98 30.98
C PHE A 686 -9.78 46.25 32.16
N LYS A 687 -9.81 46.93 33.32
CA LYS A 687 -11.06 47.06 34.11
C LYS A 687 -11.04 48.29 35.01
N SER A 688 -11.76 49.33 34.61
CA SER A 688 -12.01 50.53 35.40
C SER A 688 -13.38 50.46 36.08
N GLY A 689 -13.42 50.45 37.42
CA GLY A 689 -14.66 50.73 38.17
C GLY A 689 -14.83 50.00 39.51
N ILE A 690 -14.79 50.77 40.60
CA ILE A 690 -15.62 50.65 41.82
C ILE A 690 -15.50 49.30 42.62
N SER A 691 -14.78 49.21 43.75
CA SER A 691 -15.17 49.60 45.13
C SER A 691 -16.38 48.85 45.72
N ALA A 692 -16.41 48.32 46.96
CA ALA A 692 -15.41 48.15 48.04
C ALA A 692 -16.01 47.28 49.20
N PHE A 693 -15.23 47.07 50.28
CA PHE A 693 -15.59 46.44 51.58
C PHE A 693 -15.87 44.91 51.62
N ALA A 694 -15.79 44.18 52.75
CA ALA A 694 -14.84 44.21 53.90
C ALA A 694 -15.14 43.09 54.96
N ARG A 695 -14.08 42.44 55.50
CA ARG A 695 -14.09 41.60 56.75
C ARG A 695 -14.97 40.32 56.67
N THR A 696 -14.90 39.32 57.55
CA THR A 696 -14.20 39.13 58.85
C THR A 696 -13.77 37.64 59.02
N ALA A 697 -12.89 37.32 59.97
CA ALA A 697 -12.43 35.93 60.26
C ALA A 697 -12.79 35.47 61.69
N ARG A 698 -12.83 34.13 61.94
CA ARG A 698 -12.27 33.40 63.12
C ARG A 698 -12.53 31.86 63.05
N PRO A 699 -11.88 30.99 63.88
CA PRO A 699 -11.54 29.59 63.50
C PRO A 699 -11.91 28.50 64.55
N SER A 700 -11.28 27.31 64.43
CA SER A 700 -11.14 26.17 65.40
C SER A 700 -12.35 25.22 65.54
N TYR A 701 -12.25 23.95 65.99
CA TYR A 701 -11.23 23.18 66.76
C TYR A 701 -11.00 21.74 66.22
N ALA A 702 -10.23 20.87 66.91
CA ALA A 702 -9.85 19.51 66.46
C ALA A 702 -9.83 18.42 67.57
N ALA A 703 -9.97 17.13 67.19
CA ALA A 703 -9.68 15.87 67.91
C ALA A 703 -9.67 14.70 66.87
N ALA A 704 -8.78 13.69 66.81
CA ALA A 704 -8.36 12.64 67.78
C ALA A 704 -9.48 11.61 68.10
N ALA A 705 -9.32 10.28 68.10
CA ALA A 705 -8.23 9.32 67.73
C ALA A 705 -8.90 7.94 67.35
N THR A 706 -8.30 6.74 67.14
CA THR A 706 -7.01 6.09 67.51
C THR A 706 -6.72 4.87 66.56
N ARG A 707 -5.88 3.87 66.93
CA ARG A 707 -5.63 2.58 66.22
C ARG A 707 -5.75 1.37 67.16
N ARG A 708 -6.13 0.19 66.62
CA ARG A 708 -5.59 -1.16 67.03
C ARG A 708 -5.88 -2.24 65.97
N ALA A 709 -5.24 -3.41 66.08
CA ALA A 709 -5.24 -4.51 65.09
C ALA A 709 -4.96 -5.89 65.74
N VAL A 710 -5.19 -7.01 65.01
CA VAL A 710 -4.43 -8.30 65.00
C VAL A 710 -5.10 -9.34 64.05
N ARG A 711 -4.41 -10.47 63.72
CA ARG A 711 -4.68 -11.48 62.67
C ARG A 711 -5.10 -12.90 63.24
N PRO A 712 -4.81 -14.10 62.64
CA PRO A 712 -5.67 -14.83 61.66
C PRO A 712 -5.80 -16.40 61.82
N SER A 713 -6.59 -17.05 60.94
CA SER A 713 -6.53 -18.50 60.54
C SER A 713 -7.40 -18.71 59.26
N ALA A 714 -7.08 -19.43 58.16
CA ALA A 714 -6.45 -20.74 57.87
C ALA A 714 -7.43 -21.96 57.98
N PHE A 715 -7.53 -22.98 57.10
CA PHE A 715 -6.54 -23.67 56.22
C PHE A 715 -7.17 -24.42 54.98
N ASN A 716 -6.44 -24.53 53.85
CA ASN A 716 -6.45 -25.48 52.68
C ASN A 716 -7.66 -26.30 52.14
N LEU A 717 -7.74 -26.45 50.79
CA LEU A 717 -7.43 -27.73 50.07
C LEU A 717 -7.30 -27.67 48.51
N ARG A 718 -6.15 -28.18 48.01
CA ARG A 718 -5.70 -28.72 46.67
C ARG A 718 -6.43 -28.45 45.32
N ALA A 719 -5.59 -28.33 44.26
CA ALA A 719 -5.92 -28.33 42.82
C ALA A 719 -5.62 -29.69 42.11
N PRO A 720 -5.90 -29.84 40.79
CA PRO A 720 -4.80 -29.80 39.79
C PRO A 720 -5.11 -29.04 38.48
N ALA A 721 -4.17 -29.04 37.52
CA ALA A 721 -4.18 -28.30 36.23
C ALA A 721 -4.96 -29.02 35.10
N LEU A 722 -5.32 -28.41 33.95
CA LEU A 722 -4.43 -27.92 32.86
C LEU A 722 -5.14 -26.98 31.85
N SER A 723 -4.34 -26.20 31.10
CA SER A 723 -4.64 -25.48 29.82
C SER A 723 -5.76 -24.40 29.79
N ARG A 724 -5.73 -23.39 28.89
CA ARG A 724 -4.66 -22.52 28.31
C ARG A 724 -5.35 -21.41 27.48
N PHE A 725 -4.63 -20.33 27.14
CA PHE A 725 -5.00 -19.30 26.16
C PHE A 725 -6.27 -18.45 26.38
N ALA A 726 -6.24 -17.60 27.40
CA ALA A 726 -6.60 -16.18 27.26
C ALA A 726 -5.93 -15.42 28.43
N SER A 727 -5.05 -14.46 28.16
CA SER A 727 -4.42 -13.69 29.23
C SER A 727 -5.34 -12.56 29.67
N SER A 728 -6.23 -12.85 30.62
CA SER A 728 -6.91 -11.86 31.45
C SER A 728 -5.93 -11.15 32.39
N ALA A 729 -4.95 -10.45 31.79
CA ALA A 729 -4.26 -9.36 32.46
C ALA A 729 -5.33 -8.32 32.81
N GLY A 730 -5.55 -8.09 34.11
CA GLY A 730 -6.59 -7.19 34.57
C GLY A 730 -6.43 -5.80 33.99
N VAL A 731 -7.54 -5.20 33.56
CA VAL A 731 -7.56 -3.79 33.13
C VAL A 731 -7.03 -2.94 34.28
N GLY A 732 -5.88 -2.29 34.08
CA GLY A 732 -5.33 -1.35 35.05
C GLY A 732 -6.21 -0.10 35.15
N ASP A 733 -6.43 0.40 36.36
CA ASP A 733 -7.44 1.41 36.70
C ASP A 733 -7.42 2.66 35.80
N GLY A 734 -8.29 2.65 34.78
CA GLY A 734 -8.46 3.74 33.82
C GLY A 734 -9.25 4.90 34.41
N LYS A 735 -8.55 5.83 35.08
CA LYS A 735 -9.17 6.99 35.74
C LYS A 735 -9.77 7.97 34.73
N ILE A 736 -11.09 8.15 34.76
CA ILE A 736 -11.79 9.14 33.94
C ILE A 736 -11.75 10.49 34.66
N TYR A 737 -10.84 11.37 34.25
CA TYR A 737 -10.63 12.67 34.91
C TYR A 737 -11.71 13.73 34.63
N GLN A 738 -12.54 13.54 33.59
CA GLN A 738 -13.57 14.50 33.18
C GLN A 738 -14.87 13.82 32.78
N VAL A 739 -16.00 14.37 33.23
CA VAL A 739 -17.36 13.89 32.94
C VAL A 739 -18.17 15.04 32.35
N ILE A 740 -18.90 14.80 31.26
CA ILE A 740 -19.78 15.81 30.65
C ILE A 740 -21.22 15.54 31.12
N VAL A 741 -21.91 16.59 31.57
CA VAL A 741 -23.28 16.52 32.12
C VAL A 741 -24.16 17.51 31.36
N LYS A 742 -25.27 17.02 30.79
CA LYS A 742 -26.32 17.85 30.19
C LYS A 742 -27.48 18.02 31.17
N PHE A 743 -28.07 19.20 31.18
CA PHE A 743 -29.25 19.56 31.95
C PHE A 743 -30.42 19.86 31.01
N ASP A 744 -31.63 19.47 31.42
CA ASP A 744 -32.87 19.73 30.67
C ASP A 744 -33.36 21.20 30.81
N THR A 745 -32.53 22.09 31.36
CA THR A 745 -32.88 23.50 31.61
C THR A 745 -31.68 24.43 31.45
N ASP A 746 -31.92 25.63 30.93
CA ASP A 746 -30.91 26.68 30.71
C ASP A 746 -30.26 27.24 31.99
N LYS A 747 -30.72 26.80 33.18
CA LYS A 747 -30.15 27.18 34.48
C LYS A 747 -28.99 26.27 34.84
N LEU A 748 -27.84 26.51 34.22
CA LEU A 748 -26.62 25.78 34.52
C LEU A 748 -26.11 26.05 35.96
N PRO A 749 -25.55 25.03 36.64
CA PRO A 749 -24.89 25.21 37.94
C PRO A 749 -23.58 26.00 37.76
N PRO A 750 -23.24 26.95 38.66
CA PRO A 750 -22.00 27.73 38.58
C PRO A 750 -20.72 26.89 38.44
N ILE A 751 -19.71 27.45 37.78
CA ILE A 751 -18.35 26.89 37.78
C ILE A 751 -17.79 26.91 39.22
N LEU A 752 -17.08 25.86 39.60
CA LEU A 752 -16.65 25.49 40.96
C LEU A 752 -17.77 25.04 41.92
N ASN A 753 -18.99 24.78 41.45
CA ASN A 753 -19.99 24.06 42.25
C ASN A 753 -19.90 22.54 42.07
N ALA A 754 -20.17 21.80 43.14
CA ALA A 754 -20.35 20.36 43.12
C ALA A 754 -21.73 19.94 42.60
N LEU A 755 -21.74 18.88 41.79
CA LEU A 755 -22.88 18.04 41.46
C LEU A 755 -22.71 16.68 42.14
N GLU A 756 -23.82 16.01 42.45
CA GLU A 756 -23.82 14.73 43.15
C GLU A 756 -24.61 13.69 42.35
N THR A 757 -24.05 12.50 42.18
CA THR A 757 -24.71 11.35 41.55
C THR A 757 -24.39 10.07 42.32
N ILE A 758 -25.05 8.97 41.98
CA ILE A 758 -24.85 7.66 42.61
C ILE A 758 -24.22 6.72 41.58
N ASN A 759 -22.98 6.29 41.84
CA ASN A 759 -22.28 5.27 41.06
C ASN A 759 -22.16 4.00 41.91
N ASN A 760 -22.66 2.86 41.41
CA ASN A 760 -22.62 1.55 42.11
C ASN A 760 -23.08 1.60 43.59
N GLY A 761 -24.08 2.43 43.90
CA GLY A 761 -24.62 2.61 45.25
C GLY A 761 -23.80 3.53 46.17
N GLN A 762 -22.67 4.06 45.70
CA GLN A 762 -21.85 5.06 46.40
C GLN A 762 -22.05 6.46 45.82
N LYS A 763 -21.80 7.49 46.63
CA LYS A 763 -21.98 8.89 46.23
C LYS A 763 -20.74 9.39 45.49
N LEU A 764 -20.90 9.67 44.20
CA LEU A 764 -19.88 10.30 43.36
C LEU A 764 -20.14 11.80 43.26
N VAL A 765 -19.09 12.60 43.45
CA VAL A 765 -19.14 14.07 43.37
C VAL A 765 -18.39 14.54 42.12
N LEU A 766 -19.01 15.46 41.37
CA LEU A 766 -18.50 16.01 40.11
C LEU A 766 -18.46 17.55 40.22
N GLU A 767 -17.28 18.18 40.19
CA GLU A 767 -17.17 19.65 40.24
C GLU A 767 -17.29 20.26 38.84
N VAL A 768 -18.17 21.24 38.65
CA VAL A 768 -18.34 21.96 37.37
C VAL A 768 -17.09 22.78 37.07
N SER A 769 -16.32 22.36 36.07
CA SER A 769 -15.07 23.02 35.65
C SER A 769 -15.30 24.03 34.52
N GLN A 770 -16.26 23.78 33.62
CA GLN A 770 -16.53 24.64 32.47
C GLN A 770 -17.99 24.52 32.00
N HIS A 771 -18.58 25.60 31.50
CA HIS A 771 -19.83 25.57 30.74
C HIS A 771 -19.50 25.43 29.24
N LEU A 772 -20.18 24.51 28.54
CA LEU A 772 -19.90 24.23 27.13
C LEU A 772 -20.93 24.83 26.15
N GLY A 773 -22.05 25.35 26.65
CA GLY A 773 -23.21 25.77 25.85
C GLY A 773 -24.34 24.74 25.89
N GLU A 774 -25.48 25.03 25.29
CA GLU A 774 -26.64 24.11 25.13
C GLU A 774 -27.08 23.34 26.40
N SER A 775 -27.00 24.02 27.55
CA SER A 775 -27.29 23.42 28.87
C SER A 775 -26.37 22.24 29.23
N VAL A 776 -25.16 22.21 28.67
CA VAL A 776 -24.08 21.25 28.95
C VAL A 776 -22.96 21.89 29.77
N VAL A 777 -22.44 21.13 30.74
CA VAL A 777 -21.23 21.44 31.51
C VAL A 777 -20.21 20.31 31.44
N ARG A 778 -18.93 20.67 31.58
CA ARG A 778 -17.82 19.75 31.80
C ARG A 778 -17.45 19.78 33.28
N CYS A 779 -17.38 18.62 33.89
CA CYS A 779 -17.06 18.43 35.30
C CYS A 779 -15.78 17.61 35.50
N ILE A 780 -15.14 17.79 36.65
CA ILE A 780 -14.04 16.96 37.15
C ILE A 780 -14.61 15.99 38.18
N ALA A 781 -14.33 14.69 38.04
CA ALA A 781 -14.74 13.69 39.01
C ALA A 781 -13.82 13.73 40.25
N MET A 782 -14.43 13.74 41.45
CA MET A 782 -13.70 13.80 42.72
C MET A 782 -13.46 12.42 43.36
N ASP A 783 -13.98 11.36 42.76
CA ASP A 783 -13.79 9.97 43.18
C ASP A 783 -13.93 9.01 41.97
N GLY A 784 -13.77 7.71 42.19
CA GLY A 784 -13.80 6.66 41.17
C GLY A 784 -15.07 6.65 40.29
N THR A 785 -14.87 6.78 38.99
CA THR A 785 -15.91 6.74 37.95
C THR A 785 -16.21 5.33 37.44
N GLU A 786 -15.59 4.30 38.03
CA GLU A 786 -15.74 2.89 37.67
C GLU A 786 -17.22 2.47 37.77
N GLY A 787 -17.87 2.24 36.62
CA GLY A 787 -19.30 1.96 36.52
C GLY A 787 -20.10 2.93 35.65
N LEU A 788 -19.56 4.09 35.26
CA LEU A 788 -20.23 5.09 34.40
C LEU A 788 -20.36 4.69 32.91
N LEU A 789 -20.44 3.40 32.60
CA LEU A 789 -20.66 2.87 31.25
C LEU A 789 -22.15 2.57 31.03
N THR A 790 -22.89 3.53 30.50
CA THR A 790 -24.26 3.31 30.00
C THR A 790 -24.20 2.56 28.66
N MET A 791 -24.20 1.24 28.73
CA MET A 791 -24.29 0.35 27.57
C MET A 791 -25.56 0.61 26.76
N ILE A 792 -25.45 0.79 25.44
CA ILE A 792 -26.60 1.05 24.56
C ILE A 792 -27.42 -0.25 24.43
N LEU A 793 -28.63 -0.22 25.00
CA LEU A 793 -29.59 -1.33 25.02
C LEU A 793 -30.71 -1.08 24.00
N PHE A 794 -30.78 -1.93 22.97
CA PHE A 794 -31.76 -1.86 21.89
C PHE A 794 -32.94 -2.81 22.12
N SER A 795 -34.14 -2.44 21.68
CA SER A 795 -35.35 -3.28 21.79
C SER A 795 -35.42 -4.31 20.67
N VAL A 796 -35.66 -5.58 21.02
CA VAL A 796 -35.61 -6.73 20.10
C VAL A 796 -36.90 -7.56 20.11
N GLY A 797 -36.96 -8.60 19.28
CA GLY A 797 -38.08 -9.54 19.19
C GLY A 797 -39.23 -9.08 18.31
N HIS A 798 -40.30 -9.88 18.28
CA HIS A 798 -41.42 -9.78 17.32
C HIS A 798 -42.04 -8.38 17.20
N ALA A 799 -42.04 -7.60 18.28
CA ALA A 799 -42.53 -6.22 18.29
C ALA A 799 -41.74 -5.24 17.37
N THR A 800 -40.57 -5.67 16.84
CA THR A 800 -39.76 -4.92 15.87
C THR A 800 -40.11 -5.23 14.40
N LEU A 801 -40.88 -6.29 14.14
CA LEU A 801 -41.24 -6.70 12.79
C LEU A 801 -42.28 -5.73 12.17
N GLY A 802 -42.08 -5.37 10.90
CA GLY A 802 -42.84 -4.36 10.18
C GLY A 802 -42.64 -2.91 10.66
N ARG A 803 -41.70 -2.68 11.59
CA ARG A 803 -41.37 -1.37 12.16
C ARG A 803 -40.12 -0.78 11.52
N ILE A 804 -40.03 0.55 11.49
CA ILE A 804 -38.80 1.29 11.20
C ILE A 804 -38.25 1.89 12.50
N MET A 805 -36.98 1.64 12.79
CA MET A 805 -36.28 2.14 13.99
C MET A 805 -35.05 2.96 13.62
N ASN A 806 -34.73 3.95 14.45
CA ASN A 806 -33.42 4.61 14.43
C ASN A 806 -32.35 3.77 15.17
N VAL A 807 -31.13 4.29 15.30
CA VAL A 807 -30.02 3.62 16.00
C VAL A 807 -30.27 3.35 17.50
N THR A 808 -31.10 4.14 18.18
CA THR A 808 -31.40 4.00 19.62
C THR A 808 -32.60 3.09 19.93
N GLY A 809 -33.39 2.73 18.92
CA GLY A 809 -34.56 1.84 19.05
C GLY A 809 -35.87 2.57 19.21
N ASP A 810 -35.87 3.88 18.94
CA ASP A 810 -37.08 4.69 18.85
C ASP A 810 -37.72 4.49 17.47
N PRO A 811 -39.04 4.25 17.40
CA PRO A 811 -39.73 4.08 16.12
C PRO A 811 -39.83 5.40 15.35
N ILE A 812 -39.45 5.36 14.07
CA ILE A 812 -39.48 6.50 13.15
C ILE A 812 -40.53 6.33 12.04
N ASP A 813 -41.48 5.43 12.24
CA ASP A 813 -42.57 5.08 11.31
C ASP A 813 -43.94 5.69 11.69
N GLU A 814 -43.97 6.60 12.65
CA GLU A 814 -45.17 7.23 13.24
C GLU A 814 -46.20 6.26 13.88
N ARG A 815 -46.00 4.94 13.85
CA ARG A 815 -46.95 3.91 14.37
C ARG A 815 -46.93 3.76 15.91
N GLY A 816 -46.47 4.78 16.63
CA GLY A 816 -46.39 4.81 18.10
C GLY A 816 -45.30 3.90 18.70
N PRO A 817 -45.15 3.87 20.04
CA PRO A 817 -44.02 3.20 20.71
C PRO A 817 -43.99 1.68 20.48
N ILE A 818 -42.78 1.14 20.30
CA ILE A 818 -42.53 -0.31 20.20
C ILE A 818 -42.65 -0.94 21.60
N LYS A 819 -43.62 -1.83 21.77
CA LYS A 819 -43.87 -2.57 23.02
C LYS A 819 -43.05 -3.86 23.07
N SER A 820 -41.73 -3.73 23.09
CA SER A 820 -40.81 -4.85 23.28
C SER A 820 -40.51 -5.02 24.78
N GLU A 821 -40.63 -6.27 25.27
CA GLU A 821 -40.33 -6.63 26.66
C GLU A 821 -38.84 -6.94 26.89
N THR A 822 -38.04 -7.10 25.82
CA THR A 822 -36.63 -7.52 25.89
C THR A 822 -35.73 -6.49 25.25
N ARG A 823 -34.61 -6.17 25.92
CA ARG A 823 -33.54 -5.32 25.37
C ARG A 823 -32.19 -6.01 25.46
N LEU A 824 -31.40 -5.90 24.38
CA LEU A 824 -30.06 -6.48 24.26
C LEU A 824 -29.02 -5.40 23.95
N PRO A 825 -27.74 -5.60 24.32
CA PRO A 825 -26.69 -4.65 24.01
C PRO A 825 -26.24 -4.73 22.55
N ILE A 826 -26.05 -3.58 21.89
CA ILE A 826 -25.53 -3.56 20.51
C ILE A 826 -24.06 -4.00 20.42
N HIS A 827 -23.34 -3.90 21.54
CA HIS A 827 -21.96 -4.37 21.72
C HIS A 827 -21.97 -5.74 22.41
N ALA A 828 -22.37 -6.76 21.67
CA ALA A 828 -22.21 -8.16 22.06
C ALA A 828 -20.87 -8.74 21.56
N GLU A 829 -20.38 -9.78 22.23
CA GLU A 829 -19.26 -10.61 21.77
C GLU A 829 -19.71 -11.61 20.68
N ALA A 830 -18.76 -12.13 19.90
CA ALA A 830 -19.04 -13.19 18.93
C ALA A 830 -19.35 -14.54 19.61
N PRO A 831 -20.19 -15.42 19.02
CA PRO A 831 -20.48 -16.74 19.57
C PRO A 831 -19.21 -17.59 19.74
N GLU A 832 -19.06 -18.28 20.87
CA GLU A 832 -17.90 -19.15 21.11
C GLU A 832 -17.76 -20.22 20.02
N PHE A 833 -16.53 -20.60 19.68
CA PHE A 833 -16.23 -21.66 18.70
C PHE A 833 -16.91 -23.01 19.02
N ILE A 834 -17.25 -23.26 20.29
CA ILE A 834 -17.99 -24.45 20.72
C ILE A 834 -19.48 -24.36 20.33
N GLU A 835 -20.05 -23.18 20.14
CA GLU A 835 -21.46 -22.99 19.73
C GLU A 835 -21.64 -22.87 18.21
N GLN A 836 -20.58 -22.58 17.46
CA GLN A 836 -20.61 -22.48 15.99
C GLN A 836 -20.79 -23.86 15.32
N SER A 837 -21.37 -23.88 14.11
CA SER A 837 -21.41 -25.08 13.26
C SER A 837 -20.16 -25.19 12.38
N THR A 838 -19.81 -26.42 12.01
CA THR A 838 -18.71 -26.75 11.09
C THR A 838 -19.21 -27.39 9.78
N THR A 839 -20.54 -27.49 9.59
CA THR A 839 -21.14 -27.96 8.33
C THR A 839 -21.25 -26.82 7.32
N ALA A 840 -20.63 -27.00 6.15
CA ALA A 840 -20.84 -26.13 5.00
C ALA A 840 -22.16 -26.53 4.31
N GLU A 841 -23.15 -25.64 4.33
CA GLU A 841 -24.48 -25.86 3.77
C GLU A 841 -24.83 -24.72 2.79
N VAL A 842 -25.39 -25.07 1.63
CA VAL A 842 -25.79 -24.09 0.61
C VAL A 842 -27.19 -23.54 0.91
N LEU A 843 -27.29 -22.21 1.01
CA LEU A 843 -28.56 -21.51 1.07
C LEU A 843 -29.11 -21.32 -0.35
N VAL A 844 -30.06 -22.18 -0.74
CA VAL A 844 -30.77 -22.08 -2.03
C VAL A 844 -31.66 -20.84 -2.04
N THR A 845 -31.37 -19.90 -2.92
CA THR A 845 -32.05 -18.59 -3.02
C THR A 845 -33.29 -18.62 -3.93
N GLY A 846 -33.41 -19.66 -4.76
CA GLY A 846 -34.39 -19.76 -5.82
C GLY A 846 -34.07 -18.89 -7.05
N ILE A 847 -32.86 -18.31 -7.13
CA ILE A 847 -32.39 -17.44 -8.22
C ILE A 847 -31.33 -18.19 -9.02
N LYS A 848 -31.65 -18.58 -10.26
CA LYS A 848 -30.85 -19.51 -11.09
C LYS A 848 -29.37 -19.16 -11.20
N VAL A 849 -29.04 -17.90 -11.48
CA VAL A 849 -27.66 -17.44 -11.66
C VAL A 849 -26.85 -17.48 -10.36
N VAL A 850 -27.50 -17.19 -9.22
CA VAL A 850 -26.88 -17.30 -7.89
C VAL A 850 -26.67 -18.77 -7.56
N ASP A 851 -27.75 -19.55 -7.55
CA ASP A 851 -27.74 -20.94 -7.08
C ASP A 851 -26.85 -21.85 -7.94
N LEU A 852 -26.71 -21.58 -9.25
CA LEU A 852 -25.80 -22.32 -10.12
C LEU A 852 -24.34 -21.86 -10.00
N LEU A 853 -24.05 -20.55 -10.11
CA LEU A 853 -22.68 -20.05 -10.36
C LEU A 853 -22.03 -19.37 -9.16
N ALA A 854 -22.81 -18.80 -8.24
CA ALA A 854 -22.32 -18.16 -7.02
C ALA A 854 -23.12 -18.58 -5.77
N PRO A 855 -23.26 -19.90 -5.50
CA PRO A 855 -24.14 -20.41 -4.45
C PRO A 855 -23.78 -19.84 -3.07
N TYR A 856 -24.78 -19.37 -2.32
CA TYR A 856 -24.55 -18.74 -1.02
C TYR A 856 -24.37 -19.78 0.09
N ALA A 857 -23.54 -19.47 1.09
CA ALA A 857 -23.37 -20.28 2.29
C ALA A 857 -24.39 -19.92 3.38
N ARG A 858 -24.98 -20.90 4.04
CA ARG A 858 -25.82 -20.70 5.22
C ARG A 858 -24.98 -20.17 6.39
N GLY A 859 -25.27 -18.94 6.80
CA GLY A 859 -24.49 -18.17 7.77
C GLY A 859 -23.27 -17.46 7.20
N GLY A 860 -23.09 -17.47 5.86
CA GLY A 860 -21.97 -16.82 5.20
C GLY A 860 -22.16 -15.33 4.98
N LYS A 861 -21.09 -14.68 4.49
CA LYS A 861 -21.01 -13.25 4.21
C LYS A 861 -20.92 -13.01 2.69
N ILE A 862 -21.89 -12.30 2.13
CA ILE A 862 -22.01 -12.09 0.67
C ILE A 862 -21.82 -10.61 0.34
N GLY A 863 -20.87 -10.29 -0.54
CA GLY A 863 -20.71 -8.94 -1.09
C GLY A 863 -21.57 -8.72 -2.34
N LEU A 864 -22.40 -7.68 -2.35
CA LEU A 864 -23.25 -7.30 -3.49
C LEU A 864 -22.74 -6.03 -4.18
N PHE A 865 -22.14 -6.20 -5.35
CA PHE A 865 -21.48 -5.16 -6.13
C PHE A 865 -22.36 -4.60 -7.25
N GLY A 866 -21.94 -3.49 -7.85
CA GLY A 866 -22.59 -2.87 -9.00
C GLY A 866 -22.85 -1.38 -8.83
N GLY A 867 -23.09 -0.69 -9.95
CA GLY A 867 -23.36 0.75 -9.98
C GLY A 867 -24.81 1.13 -9.63
N ALA A 868 -25.15 2.41 -9.75
CA ALA A 868 -26.55 2.86 -9.69
C ALA A 868 -27.33 2.37 -10.93
N GLY A 869 -28.58 1.94 -10.73
CA GLY A 869 -29.50 1.52 -11.80
C GLY A 869 -29.50 0.03 -12.16
N VAL A 870 -28.51 -0.76 -11.73
CA VAL A 870 -28.39 -2.20 -12.10
C VAL A 870 -29.35 -3.16 -11.36
N GLY A 871 -30.35 -2.64 -10.65
CA GLY A 871 -31.38 -3.46 -9.98
C GLY A 871 -31.05 -3.98 -8.57
N LYS A 872 -30.05 -3.42 -7.85
CA LYS A 872 -29.67 -3.85 -6.48
C LYS A 872 -30.86 -4.04 -5.53
N THR A 873 -31.71 -3.03 -5.41
CA THR A 873 -32.87 -3.03 -4.49
C THR A 873 -33.86 -4.13 -4.82
N VAL A 874 -34.17 -4.31 -6.12
CA VAL A 874 -35.08 -5.35 -6.63
C VAL A 874 -34.52 -6.75 -6.35
N PHE A 875 -33.20 -6.94 -6.46
CA PHE A 875 -32.51 -8.19 -6.13
C PHE A 875 -32.54 -8.50 -4.62
N ILE A 876 -32.33 -7.48 -3.77
CA ILE A 876 -32.47 -7.60 -2.31
C ILE A 876 -33.91 -7.95 -1.91
N GLN A 877 -34.90 -7.29 -2.50
CA GLN A 877 -36.32 -7.55 -2.25
C GLN A 877 -36.74 -8.96 -2.69
N GLU A 878 -36.28 -9.45 -3.84
CA GLU A 878 -36.60 -10.82 -4.27
C GLU A 878 -35.94 -11.86 -3.35
N LEU A 879 -34.71 -11.62 -2.86
CA LEU A 879 -34.08 -12.50 -1.86
C LEU A 879 -34.89 -12.57 -0.56
N ILE A 880 -35.37 -11.42 -0.04
CA ILE A 880 -36.25 -11.37 1.14
C ILE A 880 -37.54 -12.17 0.86
N ASN A 881 -38.20 -11.89 -0.26
CA ASN A 881 -39.44 -12.54 -0.70
C ASN A 881 -39.28 -14.07 -0.82
N ASN A 882 -38.22 -14.53 -1.47
CA ASN A 882 -37.97 -15.95 -1.72
C ASN A 882 -37.66 -16.70 -0.41
N ILE A 883 -36.80 -16.15 0.45
CA ILE A 883 -36.42 -16.80 1.71
C ILE A 883 -37.59 -16.80 2.71
N ALA A 884 -38.38 -15.71 2.77
CA ALA A 884 -39.60 -15.63 3.57
C ALA A 884 -40.67 -16.67 3.16
N LYS A 885 -40.71 -17.05 1.87
CA LYS A 885 -41.63 -18.05 1.28
C LYS A 885 -41.12 -19.49 1.35
N ALA A 886 -39.83 -19.72 1.06
CA ALA A 886 -39.26 -21.05 0.91
C ALA A 886 -38.68 -21.64 2.21
N HIS A 887 -38.01 -20.81 3.02
CA HIS A 887 -37.30 -21.25 4.24
C HIS A 887 -37.96 -20.77 5.54
N GLY A 888 -38.94 -19.87 5.44
CA GLY A 888 -39.81 -19.46 6.54
C GLY A 888 -39.22 -18.43 7.52
N GLY A 889 -37.90 -18.26 7.56
CA GLY A 889 -37.18 -17.37 8.50
C GLY A 889 -37.44 -15.87 8.34
N TYR A 890 -36.76 -15.09 9.20
CA TYR A 890 -36.90 -13.63 9.30
C TYR A 890 -35.80 -12.88 8.52
N SER A 891 -36.05 -11.61 8.22
CA SER A 891 -35.05 -10.70 7.65
C SER A 891 -34.86 -9.46 8.51
N VAL A 892 -33.65 -8.90 8.51
CA VAL A 892 -33.36 -7.59 9.10
C VAL A 892 -32.67 -6.73 8.04
N PHE A 893 -33.24 -5.56 7.76
CA PHE A 893 -32.67 -4.59 6.83
C PHE A 893 -31.99 -3.45 7.60
N THR A 894 -30.71 -3.21 7.30
CA THR A 894 -29.91 -2.14 7.91
C THR A 894 -29.52 -1.10 6.87
N GLY A 895 -30.16 0.07 6.91
CA GLY A 895 -29.81 1.23 6.09
C GLY A 895 -28.76 2.11 6.79
N VAL A 896 -27.49 1.99 6.39
CA VAL A 896 -26.34 2.69 7.00
C VAL A 896 -25.93 3.87 6.14
N GLY A 897 -26.21 5.09 6.60
CA GLY A 897 -25.92 6.31 5.83
C GLY A 897 -26.82 6.45 4.60
N GLU A 898 -28.06 5.98 4.72
CA GLU A 898 -29.06 6.00 3.65
C GLU A 898 -29.78 7.36 3.54
N ARG A 899 -30.36 7.65 2.37
CA ARG A 899 -31.21 8.84 2.20
C ARG A 899 -32.61 8.54 2.70
N THR A 900 -33.22 9.50 3.41
CA THR A 900 -34.59 9.39 3.93
C THR A 900 -35.61 9.02 2.85
N ARG A 901 -35.42 9.52 1.62
CA ARG A 901 -36.24 9.14 0.45
C ARG A 901 -36.07 7.66 0.10
N GLU A 902 -34.83 7.19 -0.08
CA GLU A 902 -34.54 5.81 -0.51
C GLU A 902 -35.03 4.78 0.53
N GLY A 903 -34.90 5.08 1.83
CA GLY A 903 -35.48 4.25 2.89
C GLY A 903 -37.02 4.27 2.95
N ASN A 904 -37.65 5.40 2.62
CA ASN A 904 -39.10 5.53 2.59
C ASN A 904 -39.73 4.82 1.38
N ASP A 905 -39.11 4.98 0.20
CA ASP A 905 -39.54 4.31 -1.03
C ASP A 905 -39.45 2.79 -0.84
N LEU A 906 -38.34 2.28 -0.29
CA LEU A 906 -38.17 0.87 0.07
C LEU A 906 -39.23 0.35 1.06
N TYR A 907 -39.63 1.16 2.04
CA TYR A 907 -40.66 0.78 3.02
C TYR A 907 -42.03 0.61 2.37
N HIS A 908 -42.41 1.49 1.44
CA HIS A 908 -43.67 1.37 0.68
C HIS A 908 -43.61 0.24 -0.36
N GLU A 909 -42.49 0.06 -1.08
CA GLU A 909 -42.30 -1.09 -1.97
C GLU A 909 -42.49 -2.42 -1.22
N MET A 910 -41.93 -2.55 0.00
CA MET A 910 -42.16 -3.73 0.84
C MET A 910 -43.61 -3.89 1.34
N GLN A 911 -44.40 -2.82 1.44
CA GLN A 911 -45.84 -2.89 1.72
C GLN A 911 -46.63 -3.37 0.49
N GLU A 912 -46.34 -2.81 -0.69
CA GLU A 912 -46.99 -3.19 -1.95
C GLU A 912 -46.70 -4.65 -2.31
N THR A 913 -45.46 -5.13 -2.11
CA THR A 913 -45.10 -6.55 -2.28
C THR A 913 -45.55 -7.46 -1.12
N SER A 914 -46.31 -6.93 -0.15
CA SER A 914 -46.84 -7.65 1.02
C SER A 914 -45.79 -8.35 1.92
N VAL A 915 -44.54 -7.89 1.88
CA VAL A 915 -43.42 -8.31 2.75
C VAL A 915 -43.56 -7.67 4.13
N ILE A 916 -44.07 -6.45 4.18
CA ILE A 916 -44.55 -5.75 5.36
C ILE A 916 -46.07 -5.71 5.29
N GLN A 917 -46.73 -6.21 6.33
CA GLN A 917 -48.19 -6.21 6.47
C GLN A 917 -48.53 -5.39 7.71
N LEU A 918 -49.23 -4.26 7.52
CA LEU A 918 -49.50 -3.32 8.62
C LEU A 918 -50.47 -3.90 9.66
N ASP A 919 -51.43 -4.72 9.21
CA ASP A 919 -52.44 -5.40 10.03
C ASP A 919 -52.20 -6.93 10.09
N GLY A 920 -50.99 -7.40 9.78
CA GLY A 920 -50.64 -8.83 9.66
C GLY A 920 -49.21 -9.16 10.10
N GLU A 921 -48.81 -10.42 9.95
CA GLU A 921 -47.49 -10.92 10.36
C GLU A 921 -46.40 -10.52 9.35
N SER A 922 -45.77 -9.38 9.60
CA SER A 922 -44.57 -8.93 8.87
C SER A 922 -43.36 -9.80 9.22
N LYS A 923 -42.49 -10.12 8.24
CA LYS A 923 -41.28 -10.95 8.45
C LYS A 923 -39.95 -10.18 8.43
N VAL A 924 -39.98 -8.86 8.27
CA VAL A 924 -38.79 -8.00 8.20
C VAL A 924 -38.81 -6.93 9.30
N ALA A 925 -37.67 -6.69 9.95
CA ALA A 925 -37.43 -5.51 10.79
C ALA A 925 -36.48 -4.54 10.08
N LEU A 926 -36.71 -3.23 10.22
CA LEU A 926 -35.90 -2.20 9.54
C LEU A 926 -35.23 -1.27 10.55
N VAL A 927 -33.91 -1.12 10.43
CA VAL A 927 -33.09 -0.19 11.22
C VAL A 927 -32.38 0.76 10.26
N PHE A 928 -32.52 2.06 10.47
CA PHE A 928 -31.84 3.08 9.66
C PHE A 928 -30.98 3.98 10.53
N GLY A 929 -29.88 4.46 9.94
CA GLY A 929 -29.28 5.74 10.30
C GLY A 929 -29.03 6.57 9.05
N GLN A 930 -29.51 7.81 9.06
CA GLN A 930 -29.66 8.62 7.85
C GLN A 930 -28.36 9.33 7.48
N MET A 931 -28.19 9.74 6.21
CA MET A 931 -27.02 10.54 5.76
C MET A 931 -26.76 11.78 6.63
N ASN A 932 -27.83 12.43 7.11
CA ASN A 932 -27.83 13.64 7.93
C ASN A 932 -27.65 13.40 9.45
N GLU A 933 -27.57 12.16 9.90
CA GLU A 933 -27.28 11.86 11.31
C GLU A 933 -25.77 11.89 11.61
N PRO A 934 -25.36 12.19 12.87
CA PRO A 934 -23.95 12.24 13.23
C PRO A 934 -23.22 10.90 12.97
N PRO A 935 -21.92 10.92 12.65
CA PRO A 935 -21.14 9.72 12.39
C PRO A 935 -21.20 8.67 13.51
N GLY A 936 -21.32 9.09 14.78
CA GLY A 936 -21.51 8.18 15.91
C GLY A 936 -22.79 7.33 15.83
N ALA A 937 -23.86 7.81 15.20
CA ALA A 937 -25.05 7.02 14.91
C ALA A 937 -24.78 6.05 13.74
N ARG A 938 -24.27 6.58 12.62
CA ARG A 938 -24.00 5.82 11.39
C ARG A 938 -23.02 4.66 11.63
N ALA A 939 -22.01 4.86 12.48
CA ALA A 939 -21.04 3.84 12.91
C ALA A 939 -21.59 2.81 13.92
N ARG A 940 -22.90 2.81 14.22
CA ARG A 940 -23.53 1.86 15.16
C ARG A 940 -24.75 1.13 14.60
N VAL A 941 -25.41 1.66 13.57
CA VAL A 941 -26.60 1.06 12.94
C VAL A 941 -26.39 -0.41 12.53
N ALA A 942 -25.22 -0.76 11.98
CA ALA A 942 -24.87 -2.14 11.61
C ALA A 942 -24.88 -3.10 12.82
N LEU A 943 -24.34 -2.65 13.96
CA LEU A 943 -24.35 -3.43 15.21
C LEU A 943 -25.77 -3.55 15.78
N THR A 944 -26.57 -2.49 15.64
CA THR A 944 -27.98 -2.47 16.03
C THR A 944 -28.82 -3.47 15.24
N GLY A 945 -28.75 -3.46 13.90
CA GLY A 945 -29.46 -4.43 13.06
C GLY A 945 -28.99 -5.87 13.30
N LEU A 946 -27.69 -6.07 13.46
CA LEU A 946 -27.10 -7.34 13.85
C LEU A 946 -27.66 -7.86 15.19
N THR A 947 -27.83 -7.02 16.21
CA THR A 947 -28.42 -7.42 17.50
C THR A 947 -29.90 -7.78 17.42
N VAL A 948 -30.66 -7.27 16.45
CA VAL A 948 -32.01 -7.78 16.15
C VAL A 948 -31.94 -9.19 15.52
N ALA A 949 -31.00 -9.42 14.60
CA ALA A 949 -30.80 -10.74 13.99
C ALA A 949 -30.29 -11.80 15.00
N GLU A 950 -29.38 -11.42 15.90
CA GLU A 950 -28.86 -12.28 16.97
C GLU A 950 -29.97 -12.74 17.93
N TYR A 951 -30.94 -11.88 18.25
CA TYR A 951 -32.10 -12.30 19.05
C TYR A 951 -32.84 -13.46 18.37
N PHE A 952 -33.17 -13.35 17.08
CA PHE A 952 -33.90 -14.39 16.36
C PHE A 952 -33.06 -15.67 16.18
N ARG A 953 -31.73 -15.55 15.99
CA ARG A 953 -30.81 -16.71 15.96
C ARG A 953 -30.74 -17.42 17.32
N ASP A 954 -30.45 -16.68 18.38
CA ASP A 954 -29.95 -17.25 19.64
C ASP A 954 -31.01 -17.45 20.73
N ALA A 955 -32.12 -16.72 20.66
CA ALA A 955 -33.28 -16.92 21.53
C ALA A 955 -34.37 -17.78 20.85
N GLU A 956 -34.61 -17.59 19.55
CA GLU A 956 -35.69 -18.28 18.82
C GLU A 956 -35.24 -19.39 17.87
N GLY A 957 -33.93 -19.60 17.67
CA GLY A 957 -33.39 -20.70 16.86
C GLY A 957 -33.73 -20.59 15.37
N GLN A 958 -33.79 -19.36 14.85
CA GLN A 958 -34.16 -19.09 13.47
C GLN A 958 -32.92 -18.93 12.56
N ASP A 959 -33.10 -19.24 11.28
CA ASP A 959 -32.23 -18.74 10.22
C ASP A 959 -32.70 -17.34 9.82
N VAL A 960 -31.75 -16.38 9.79
CA VAL A 960 -32.01 -14.95 9.62
C VAL A 960 -31.17 -14.39 8.48
N LEU A 961 -31.77 -13.52 7.68
CA LEU A 961 -31.12 -12.83 6.57
C LEU A 961 -30.85 -11.36 6.93
N LEU A 962 -29.58 -10.98 7.09
CA LEU A 962 -29.15 -9.64 7.51
C LEU A 962 -28.61 -8.83 6.32
N PHE A 963 -29.36 -7.82 5.90
CA PHE A 963 -28.91 -6.86 4.89
C PHE A 963 -28.20 -5.68 5.52
N ILE A 964 -27.08 -5.28 4.92
CA ILE A 964 -26.33 -4.06 5.27
C ILE A 964 -26.11 -3.27 3.98
N ASP A 965 -26.94 -2.25 3.74
CA ASP A 965 -26.69 -1.25 2.69
C ASP A 965 -26.42 0.11 3.36
N ASN A 966 -25.20 0.65 3.40
CA ASN A 966 -23.99 0.18 2.74
C ASN A 966 -22.85 -0.13 3.74
N ILE A 967 -22.17 -1.27 3.59
CA ILE A 967 -21.05 -1.62 4.49
C ILE A 967 -19.88 -0.63 4.37
N PHE A 968 -19.68 -0.02 3.19
CA PHE A 968 -18.71 1.06 3.02
C PHE A 968 -19.06 2.30 3.87
N ARG A 969 -20.36 2.61 4.06
CA ARG A 969 -20.80 3.75 4.89
C ARG A 969 -20.61 3.50 6.38
N PHE A 970 -20.71 2.25 6.83
CA PHE A 970 -20.29 1.86 8.19
C PHE A 970 -18.80 2.14 8.40
N THR A 971 -17.94 1.72 7.47
CA THR A 971 -16.50 1.99 7.49
C THR A 971 -16.18 3.48 7.43
N GLN A 972 -16.81 4.24 6.53
CA GLN A 972 -16.65 5.70 6.43
C GLN A 972 -17.03 6.41 7.74
N ALA A 973 -18.16 6.03 8.35
CA ALA A 973 -18.56 6.57 9.64
C ALA A 973 -17.57 6.20 10.76
N GLY A 974 -16.89 5.05 10.66
CA GLY A 974 -15.77 4.67 11.53
C GLY A 974 -14.58 5.63 11.44
N SER A 975 -14.19 6.04 10.23
CA SER A 975 -13.16 7.07 10.00
C SER A 975 -13.58 8.42 10.60
N GLU A 976 -14.80 8.88 10.32
CA GLU A 976 -15.32 10.14 10.88
C GLU A 976 -15.38 10.14 12.41
N VAL A 977 -15.80 9.04 13.05
CA VAL A 977 -15.74 8.87 14.52
C VAL A 977 -14.29 8.86 15.01
N SER A 978 -13.37 8.23 14.29
CA SER A 978 -11.95 8.17 14.66
C SER A 978 -11.28 9.54 14.65
N ALA A 979 -11.57 10.37 13.65
CA ALA A 979 -11.13 11.76 13.58
C ALA A 979 -11.72 12.59 14.74
N LEU A 980 -13.01 12.47 15.03
CA LEU A 980 -13.65 13.13 16.18
C LEU A 980 -13.09 12.68 17.55
N LEU A 981 -12.53 11.48 17.63
CA LEU A 981 -11.85 10.96 18.83
C LEU A 981 -10.35 11.31 18.89
N GLY A 982 -9.83 12.07 17.92
CA GLY A 982 -8.41 12.46 17.87
C GLY A 982 -7.44 11.29 17.65
N ARG A 983 -7.93 10.18 17.08
CA ARG A 983 -7.09 9.02 16.72
C ARG A 983 -6.43 9.28 15.36
N ILE A 984 -5.11 9.07 15.28
CA ILE A 984 -4.34 9.18 14.04
C ILE A 984 -4.93 8.19 13.00
N PRO A 985 -5.32 8.63 11.79
CA PRO A 985 -5.81 7.75 10.74
C PRO A 985 -4.73 6.79 10.22
N SER A 986 -5.16 5.65 9.68
CA SER A 986 -4.33 4.70 8.95
C SER A 986 -4.35 4.98 7.44
N ALA A 987 -4.00 3.98 6.61
CA ALA A 987 -3.99 4.07 5.16
C ALA A 987 -5.30 4.67 4.60
N VAL A 988 -5.17 5.53 3.58
CA VAL A 988 -6.27 6.24 2.90
C VAL A 988 -7.17 7.07 3.84
N GLY A 989 -6.78 7.28 5.11
CA GLY A 989 -7.54 8.07 6.09
C GLY A 989 -8.61 7.30 6.85
N TYR A 990 -8.59 5.96 6.81
CA TYR A 990 -9.47 5.15 7.65
C TYR A 990 -9.04 5.13 9.11
N GLN A 991 -9.90 4.60 9.99
CA GLN A 991 -9.56 4.46 11.40
C GLN A 991 -8.49 3.36 11.60
N PRO A 992 -7.53 3.54 12.53
CA PRO A 992 -6.50 2.52 12.78
C PRO A 992 -7.08 1.23 13.38
N THR A 993 -8.31 1.29 13.89
CA THR A 993 -9.07 0.12 14.36
C THR A 993 -9.88 -0.58 13.26
N LEU A 994 -9.78 -0.20 11.97
CA LEU A 994 -10.66 -0.68 10.89
C LEU A 994 -10.80 -2.20 10.85
N ALA A 995 -9.69 -2.94 10.81
CA ALA A 995 -9.70 -4.40 10.79
C ALA A 995 -10.35 -5.02 12.05
N VAL A 996 -10.24 -4.35 13.21
CA VAL A 996 -10.84 -4.78 14.47
C VAL A 996 -12.34 -4.45 14.52
N ASP A 997 -12.72 -3.22 14.15
CA ASP A 997 -14.12 -2.77 14.13
C ASP A 997 -14.94 -3.57 13.10
N MET A 998 -14.35 -3.87 11.94
CA MET A 998 -14.94 -4.75 10.92
C MET A 998 -14.99 -6.19 11.43
N GLY A 999 -13.86 -6.74 11.90
CA GLY A 999 -13.77 -8.12 12.38
C GLY A 999 -14.75 -8.43 13.52
N MET A 1000 -14.85 -7.57 14.54
CA MET A 1000 -15.81 -7.74 15.64
C MET A 1000 -17.27 -7.80 15.18
N MET A 1001 -17.62 -7.12 14.07
CA MET A 1001 -18.95 -7.16 13.48
C MET A 1001 -19.14 -8.40 12.60
N GLN A 1002 -18.15 -8.74 11.77
CA GLN A 1002 -18.20 -9.89 10.87
C GLN A 1002 -18.18 -11.23 11.62
N GLU A 1003 -17.43 -11.38 12.71
CA GLU A 1003 -17.35 -12.65 13.45
C GLU A 1003 -18.63 -12.99 14.24
N ARG A 1004 -19.46 -12.00 14.51
CA ARG A 1004 -20.83 -12.20 15.05
C ARG A 1004 -21.80 -12.75 13.99
N ILE A 1005 -21.53 -12.54 12.70
CA ILE A 1005 -22.26 -13.11 11.56
C ILE A 1005 -21.72 -14.53 11.31
N THR A 1006 -22.45 -15.53 11.81
CA THR A 1006 -22.08 -16.96 11.73
C THR A 1006 -23.29 -17.87 11.99
N THR A 1007 -23.14 -19.16 11.66
CA THR A 1007 -24.07 -20.25 11.99
C THR A 1007 -23.73 -20.83 13.36
N THR A 1008 -24.70 -20.84 14.27
CA THR A 1008 -24.62 -21.54 15.56
C THR A 1008 -25.39 -22.86 15.52
N LYS A 1009 -25.27 -23.66 16.58
CA LYS A 1009 -26.07 -24.87 16.82
C LYS A 1009 -27.58 -24.62 16.96
N LYS A 1010 -28.03 -23.36 17.00
CA LYS A 1010 -29.45 -22.98 17.10
C LYS A 1010 -30.03 -22.48 15.76
N GLY A 1011 -29.24 -21.77 14.96
CA GLY A 1011 -29.65 -21.14 13.71
C GLY A 1011 -28.52 -20.31 13.11
N SER A 1012 -28.75 -19.66 11.96
CA SER A 1012 -27.73 -18.86 11.26
C SER A 1012 -28.11 -17.39 11.07
N ILE A 1013 -27.10 -16.52 10.93
CA ILE A 1013 -27.26 -15.19 10.33
C ILE A 1013 -26.48 -15.21 9.01
N THR A 1014 -27.18 -15.28 7.89
CA THR A 1014 -26.57 -15.09 6.56
C THR A 1014 -26.62 -13.61 6.21
N SER A 1015 -25.53 -13.01 5.77
CA SER A 1015 -25.46 -11.56 5.54
C SER A 1015 -25.23 -11.20 4.07
N VAL A 1016 -26.05 -10.29 3.54
CA VAL A 1016 -25.88 -9.69 2.22
C VAL A 1016 -25.52 -8.23 2.39
N GLN A 1017 -24.27 -7.89 2.04
CA GLN A 1017 -23.66 -6.60 2.32
C GLN A 1017 -23.44 -5.90 0.99
N ALA A 1018 -24.15 -4.80 0.75
CA ALA A 1018 -23.93 -4.01 -0.45
C ALA A 1018 -22.59 -3.27 -0.31
N VAL A 1019 -21.66 -3.56 -1.21
CA VAL A 1019 -20.33 -2.93 -1.23
C VAL A 1019 -20.33 -1.81 -2.26
N TYR A 1020 -19.83 -0.65 -1.86
CA TYR A 1020 -19.37 0.41 -2.76
C TYR A 1020 -17.84 0.39 -2.80
N VAL A 1021 -17.28 0.43 -4.01
CA VAL A 1021 -15.83 0.50 -4.25
C VAL A 1021 -15.52 1.93 -4.74
N PRO A 1022 -14.74 2.74 -3.99
CA PRO A 1022 -14.39 4.09 -4.43
C PRO A 1022 -13.55 4.06 -5.70
N ALA A 1023 -13.93 4.84 -6.72
CA ALA A 1023 -13.21 4.95 -8.00
C ALA A 1023 -12.88 3.60 -8.68
N ASP A 1024 -13.65 2.55 -8.38
CA ASP A 1024 -13.41 1.15 -8.78
C ASP A 1024 -12.05 0.56 -8.30
N ASP A 1025 -11.40 1.21 -7.32
CA ASP A 1025 -10.17 0.75 -6.66
C ASP A 1025 -10.45 -0.34 -5.61
N LEU A 1026 -10.15 -1.60 -5.98
CA LEU A 1026 -10.27 -2.77 -5.10
C LEU A 1026 -9.17 -2.85 -4.02
N THR A 1027 -8.17 -1.96 -4.06
CA THR A 1027 -7.06 -1.89 -3.08
C THR A 1027 -7.31 -0.90 -1.95
N ASP A 1028 -8.37 -0.08 -2.03
CA ASP A 1028 -8.80 0.78 -0.93
C ASP A 1028 -9.01 -0.06 0.36
N PRO A 1029 -8.49 0.39 1.54
CA PRO A 1029 -8.58 -0.38 2.77
C PRO A 1029 -10.00 -0.76 3.20
N ALA A 1030 -11.04 -0.01 2.83
CA ALA A 1030 -12.42 -0.31 3.19
C ALA A 1030 -12.96 -1.57 2.46
N PRO A 1031 -13.06 -1.61 1.12
CA PRO A 1031 -13.42 -2.83 0.40
C PRO A 1031 -12.42 -3.97 0.69
N ALA A 1032 -11.11 -3.72 0.72
CA ALA A 1032 -10.11 -4.76 0.97
C ALA A 1032 -10.30 -5.44 2.34
N THR A 1033 -10.57 -4.67 3.41
CA THR A 1033 -10.86 -5.25 4.74
C THR A 1033 -12.17 -6.04 4.72
N THR A 1034 -13.22 -5.54 4.04
CA THR A 1034 -14.48 -6.30 3.90
C THR A 1034 -14.29 -7.60 3.13
N PHE A 1035 -13.50 -7.61 2.04
CA PHE A 1035 -13.28 -8.79 1.19
C PHE A 1035 -12.65 -9.97 1.92
N ALA A 1036 -11.76 -9.72 2.88
CA ALA A 1036 -11.16 -10.76 3.71
C ALA A 1036 -12.22 -11.66 4.40
N HIS A 1037 -13.37 -11.08 4.76
CA HIS A 1037 -14.47 -11.77 5.45
C HIS A 1037 -15.54 -12.36 4.51
N LEU A 1038 -15.52 -12.11 3.20
CA LEU A 1038 -16.57 -12.57 2.28
C LEU A 1038 -16.40 -14.02 1.84
N ASP A 1039 -17.50 -14.77 1.79
CA ASP A 1039 -17.59 -16.15 1.29
C ASP A 1039 -18.09 -16.23 -0.16
N ALA A 1040 -18.87 -15.24 -0.59
CA ALA A 1040 -19.34 -15.10 -1.96
C ALA A 1040 -19.40 -13.63 -2.39
N THR A 1041 -19.29 -13.40 -3.70
CA THR A 1041 -19.30 -12.09 -4.33
C THR A 1041 -20.24 -12.12 -5.54
N THR A 1042 -21.30 -11.31 -5.51
CA THR A 1042 -22.31 -11.21 -6.58
C THR A 1042 -22.19 -9.85 -7.25
N VAL A 1043 -21.83 -9.84 -8.53
CA VAL A 1043 -21.55 -8.62 -9.30
C VAL A 1043 -22.72 -8.29 -10.20
N LEU A 1044 -23.42 -7.17 -9.95
CA LEU A 1044 -24.46 -6.67 -10.84
C LEU A 1044 -23.84 -5.72 -11.88
N SER A 1045 -23.69 -6.21 -13.11
CA SER A 1045 -22.95 -5.58 -14.20
C SER A 1045 -23.82 -4.67 -15.06
N ARG A 1046 -23.28 -3.48 -15.38
CA ARG A 1046 -23.93 -2.52 -16.28
C ARG A 1046 -24.18 -3.12 -17.66
N GLY A 1047 -23.20 -3.81 -18.25
CA GLY A 1047 -23.33 -4.39 -19.59
C GLY A 1047 -24.45 -5.43 -19.69
N ILE A 1048 -24.67 -6.24 -18.64
CA ILE A 1048 -25.79 -7.19 -18.59
C ILE A 1048 -27.14 -6.46 -18.52
N SER A 1049 -27.23 -5.36 -17.75
CA SER A 1049 -28.44 -4.52 -17.69
C SER A 1049 -28.74 -3.77 -18.99
N GLU A 1050 -27.71 -3.37 -19.75
CA GLU A 1050 -27.82 -2.70 -21.06
C GLU A 1050 -28.25 -3.67 -22.18
N LEU A 1051 -27.92 -4.97 -22.05
CA LEU A 1051 -28.51 -6.04 -22.86
C LEU A 1051 -29.97 -6.37 -22.47
N GLY A 1052 -30.52 -5.70 -21.45
CA GLY A 1052 -31.89 -5.92 -20.96
C GLY A 1052 -32.06 -7.20 -20.13
N ILE A 1053 -30.98 -7.81 -19.64
CA ILE A 1053 -31.00 -9.11 -18.95
C ILE A 1053 -31.09 -8.87 -17.44
N TYR A 1054 -32.15 -9.40 -16.80
CA TYR A 1054 -32.42 -9.23 -15.37
C TYR A 1054 -32.68 -10.57 -14.67
N PRO A 1055 -32.14 -10.82 -13.46
CA PRO A 1055 -31.22 -9.94 -12.71
C PRO A 1055 -29.88 -9.76 -13.43
N ALA A 1056 -29.28 -8.58 -13.32
CA ALA A 1056 -28.09 -8.19 -14.10
C ALA A 1056 -26.77 -8.78 -13.57
N VAL A 1057 -26.80 -10.01 -13.04
CA VAL A 1057 -25.65 -10.67 -12.41
C VAL A 1057 -24.66 -11.13 -13.48
N ASP A 1058 -23.39 -10.77 -13.32
CA ASP A 1058 -22.33 -11.23 -14.21
C ASP A 1058 -21.92 -12.68 -13.86
N PRO A 1059 -22.00 -13.63 -14.81
CA PRO A 1059 -21.72 -15.05 -14.57
C PRO A 1059 -20.24 -15.42 -14.51
N LEU A 1060 -19.33 -14.50 -14.87
CA LEU A 1060 -17.88 -14.71 -14.87
C LEU A 1060 -17.20 -13.96 -13.71
N ASP A 1061 -17.68 -12.76 -13.39
CA ASP A 1061 -17.14 -11.96 -12.28
C ASP A 1061 -17.75 -12.32 -10.91
N SER A 1062 -18.94 -12.93 -10.87
CA SER A 1062 -19.53 -13.46 -9.62
C SER A 1062 -18.95 -14.82 -9.22
N LYS A 1063 -18.63 -15.01 -7.94
CA LYS A 1063 -17.81 -16.12 -7.41
C LYS A 1063 -18.27 -16.55 -6.02
N SER A 1064 -18.05 -17.80 -5.62
CA SER A 1064 -18.36 -18.31 -4.27
C SER A 1064 -17.41 -19.43 -3.83
N ARG A 1065 -17.02 -19.42 -2.55
CA ARG A 1065 -16.29 -20.53 -1.88
C ARG A 1065 -17.09 -21.84 -1.83
N MET A 1066 -18.41 -21.79 -2.01
CA MET A 1066 -19.27 -22.98 -2.01
C MET A 1066 -19.29 -23.72 -3.35
N LEU A 1067 -18.76 -23.13 -4.44
CA LEU A 1067 -18.67 -23.79 -5.75
C LEU A 1067 -17.47 -24.75 -5.81
N ASP A 1068 -17.47 -25.74 -4.91
CA ASP A 1068 -16.48 -26.82 -4.80
C ASP A 1068 -17.21 -28.16 -5.01
N PRO A 1069 -16.69 -29.11 -5.81
CA PRO A 1069 -17.36 -30.39 -6.06
C PRO A 1069 -17.58 -31.22 -4.79
N ARG A 1070 -16.83 -30.97 -3.70
CA ARG A 1070 -17.01 -31.61 -2.40
C ARG A 1070 -18.20 -31.05 -1.60
N ILE A 1071 -18.72 -29.88 -2.00
CA ILE A 1071 -19.83 -29.17 -1.33
C ILE A 1071 -21.11 -29.28 -2.18
N VAL A 1072 -21.07 -28.83 -3.44
CA VAL A 1072 -22.23 -28.87 -4.34
C VAL A 1072 -22.39 -30.19 -5.12
N GLY A 1073 -21.38 -31.06 -5.09
CA GLY A 1073 -21.35 -32.31 -5.85
C GLY A 1073 -20.88 -32.11 -7.30
N ASP A 1074 -20.28 -33.17 -7.86
CA ASP A 1074 -19.69 -33.16 -9.20
C ASP A 1074 -20.66 -32.69 -10.30
N VAL A 1075 -21.94 -33.08 -10.19
CA VAL A 1075 -22.98 -32.79 -11.20
C VAL A 1075 -23.28 -31.29 -11.29
N HIS A 1076 -23.38 -30.60 -10.15
CA HIS A 1076 -23.57 -29.14 -10.10
C HIS A 1076 -22.28 -28.46 -10.60
N TYR A 1077 -21.14 -28.82 -10.02
CA TYR A 1077 -19.85 -28.20 -10.33
C TYR A 1077 -19.48 -28.30 -11.82
N ALA A 1078 -19.64 -29.47 -12.45
CA ALA A 1078 -19.36 -29.66 -13.87
C ALA A 1078 -20.35 -28.90 -14.77
N THR A 1079 -21.60 -28.71 -14.33
CA THR A 1079 -22.61 -27.93 -15.07
C THR A 1079 -22.26 -26.44 -15.03
N ALA A 1080 -21.95 -25.90 -13.85
CA ALA A 1080 -21.51 -24.52 -13.68
C ALA A 1080 -20.22 -24.23 -14.47
N THR A 1081 -19.24 -25.15 -14.40
CA THR A 1081 -17.97 -25.04 -15.13
C THR A 1081 -18.18 -24.98 -16.65
N ARG A 1082 -19.03 -25.86 -17.22
CA ARG A 1082 -19.36 -25.82 -18.66
C ARG A 1082 -20.09 -24.54 -19.08
N VAL A 1083 -20.96 -23.99 -18.22
CA VAL A 1083 -21.61 -22.69 -18.46
C VAL A 1083 -20.58 -21.56 -18.50
N GLN A 1084 -19.64 -21.51 -17.56
CA GLN A 1084 -18.59 -20.50 -17.51
C GLN A 1084 -17.61 -20.64 -18.70
N GLN A 1085 -17.25 -21.85 -19.09
CA GLN A 1085 -16.40 -22.11 -20.26
C GLN A 1085 -17.00 -21.54 -21.55
N ILE A 1086 -18.25 -21.89 -21.88
CA ILE A 1086 -18.91 -21.40 -23.10
C ILE A 1086 -19.09 -19.87 -23.10
N LEU A 1087 -19.32 -19.26 -21.94
CA LEU A 1087 -19.43 -17.81 -21.82
C LEU A 1087 -18.07 -17.10 -21.94
N GLN A 1088 -16.98 -17.71 -21.47
CA GLN A 1088 -15.62 -17.21 -21.62
C GLN A 1088 -15.09 -17.38 -23.06
N GLU A 1089 -15.40 -18.50 -23.71
CA GLU A 1089 -15.17 -18.73 -25.15
C GLU A 1089 -15.93 -17.68 -25.98
N TYR A 1090 -17.22 -17.47 -25.71
CA TYR A 1090 -18.01 -16.43 -26.37
C TYR A 1090 -17.43 -15.02 -26.19
N LYS A 1091 -17.01 -14.64 -24.98
CA LYS A 1091 -16.32 -13.36 -24.71
C LYS A 1091 -15.05 -13.20 -25.54
N SER A 1092 -14.33 -14.28 -25.81
CA SER A 1092 -13.13 -14.31 -26.66
C SER A 1092 -13.46 -14.24 -28.16
N LEU A 1093 -14.62 -14.77 -28.57
CA LEU A 1093 -15.13 -14.71 -29.94
C LEU A 1093 -15.80 -13.35 -30.26
N GLN A 1094 -16.28 -12.60 -29.26
CA GLN A 1094 -16.94 -11.30 -29.45
C GLN A 1094 -16.07 -10.28 -30.18
N ASP A 1095 -14.79 -10.18 -29.84
CA ASP A 1095 -13.85 -9.28 -30.52
C ASP A 1095 -13.64 -9.67 -32.00
N ILE A 1096 -13.58 -10.97 -32.28
CA ILE A 1096 -13.48 -11.49 -33.65
C ILE A 1096 -14.74 -11.15 -34.45
N ILE A 1097 -15.93 -11.35 -33.86
CA ILE A 1097 -17.23 -11.01 -34.47
C ILE A 1097 -17.32 -9.50 -34.74
N ALA A 1098 -16.82 -8.65 -33.84
CA ALA A 1098 -16.85 -7.20 -33.98
C ALA A 1098 -15.93 -6.67 -35.11
N ILE A 1099 -14.84 -7.40 -35.43
CA ILE A 1099 -13.85 -7.00 -36.45
C ILE A 1099 -14.13 -7.65 -37.81
N LEU A 1100 -14.48 -8.94 -37.84
CA LEU A 1100 -14.60 -9.75 -39.06
C LEU A 1100 -16.05 -10.16 -39.40
N GLY A 1101 -16.98 -10.05 -38.45
CA GLY A 1101 -18.36 -10.52 -38.60
C GLY A 1101 -18.57 -11.98 -38.20
N MET A 1102 -19.84 -12.40 -38.13
CA MET A 1102 -20.22 -13.77 -37.75
C MET A 1102 -19.84 -14.83 -38.80
N ASP A 1103 -19.79 -14.46 -40.08
CA ASP A 1103 -19.67 -15.41 -41.19
C ASP A 1103 -18.28 -16.08 -41.27
N GLU A 1104 -17.23 -15.35 -40.86
CA GLU A 1104 -15.82 -15.79 -40.85
C GLU A 1104 -15.48 -16.75 -39.68
N LEU A 1105 -16.41 -16.98 -38.75
CA LEU A 1105 -16.26 -17.99 -37.69
C LEU A 1105 -16.40 -19.41 -38.24
N SER A 1106 -15.77 -20.39 -37.59
CA SER A 1106 -16.04 -21.80 -37.92
C SER A 1106 -17.46 -22.20 -37.47
N GLU A 1107 -18.03 -23.24 -38.06
CA GLU A 1107 -19.36 -23.73 -37.69
C GLU A 1107 -19.44 -24.21 -36.22
N ALA A 1108 -18.31 -24.61 -35.62
CA ALA A 1108 -18.22 -24.91 -34.19
C ALA A 1108 -18.25 -23.64 -33.32
N ASP A 1109 -17.56 -22.59 -33.74
CA ASP A 1109 -17.53 -21.30 -33.04
C ASP A 1109 -18.89 -20.61 -33.13
N LYS A 1110 -19.56 -20.66 -34.30
CA LYS A 1110 -20.94 -20.19 -34.50
C LYS A 1110 -21.92 -20.87 -33.54
N LEU A 1111 -21.88 -22.20 -33.44
CA LEU A 1111 -22.71 -22.96 -32.50
C LEU A 1111 -22.40 -22.61 -31.02
N THR A 1112 -21.13 -22.36 -30.69
CA THR A 1112 -20.71 -21.90 -29.35
C THR A 1112 -21.29 -20.52 -29.05
N VAL A 1113 -21.25 -19.57 -29.99
CA VAL A 1113 -21.82 -18.23 -29.88
C VAL A 1113 -23.34 -18.27 -29.70
N GLU A 1114 -24.06 -19.07 -30.50
CA GLU A 1114 -25.51 -19.22 -30.38
C GLU A 1114 -25.91 -19.81 -29.02
N ARG A 1115 -25.24 -20.89 -28.59
CA ARG A 1115 -25.47 -21.48 -27.27
C ARG A 1115 -25.14 -20.51 -26.14
N ALA A 1116 -24.04 -19.77 -26.23
CA ALA A 1116 -23.70 -18.74 -25.26
C ALA A 1116 -24.76 -17.64 -25.15
N ARG A 1117 -25.29 -17.14 -26.27
CA ARG A 1117 -26.39 -16.16 -26.31
C ARG A 1117 -27.71 -16.69 -25.75
N LYS A 1118 -27.99 -17.99 -25.90
CA LYS A 1118 -29.13 -18.67 -25.28
C LYS A 1118 -28.92 -18.82 -23.77
N ILE A 1119 -27.75 -19.26 -23.33
CA ILE A 1119 -27.34 -19.37 -21.92
C ILE A 1119 -27.39 -18.01 -21.21
N GLN A 1120 -26.82 -16.96 -21.81
CA GLN A 1120 -26.78 -15.60 -21.26
C GLN A 1120 -28.20 -15.06 -21.02
N ARG A 1121 -29.16 -15.33 -21.92
CA ARG A 1121 -30.57 -15.00 -21.70
C ARG A 1121 -31.24 -15.94 -20.71
N PHE A 1122 -30.91 -17.23 -20.69
CA PHE A 1122 -31.49 -18.20 -19.75
C PHE A 1122 -31.06 -17.98 -18.29
N LEU A 1123 -30.01 -17.21 -18.04
CA LEU A 1123 -29.67 -16.70 -16.70
C LEU A 1123 -30.66 -15.63 -16.19
N SER A 1124 -31.45 -15.00 -17.07
CA SER A 1124 -32.57 -14.14 -16.64
C SER A 1124 -33.71 -14.92 -16.00
N GLN A 1125 -34.45 -14.27 -15.12
CA GLN A 1125 -35.52 -14.88 -14.34
C GLN A 1125 -36.59 -13.84 -13.97
N PRO A 1126 -37.90 -14.13 -14.16
CA PRO A 1126 -38.95 -13.23 -13.72
C PRO A 1126 -39.02 -13.24 -12.19
N PHE A 1127 -38.72 -12.09 -11.58
CA PHE A 1127 -38.83 -11.88 -10.13
C PHE A 1127 -40.25 -11.47 -9.74
N THR A 1128 -40.72 -11.99 -8.61
CA THR A 1128 -42.01 -11.69 -8.01
C THR A 1128 -42.17 -10.19 -7.74
N VAL A 1129 -41.18 -9.57 -7.10
CA VAL A 1129 -41.22 -8.14 -6.78
C VAL A 1129 -41.13 -7.25 -8.03
N ALA A 1130 -40.60 -7.79 -9.14
CA ALA A 1130 -40.54 -7.12 -10.44
C ALA A 1130 -41.83 -7.26 -11.28
N GLN A 1131 -42.83 -8.05 -10.84
CA GLN A 1131 -44.05 -8.31 -11.61
C GLN A 1131 -44.86 -7.04 -11.89
N VAL A 1132 -44.88 -6.08 -10.97
CA VAL A 1132 -45.57 -4.77 -11.13
C VAL A 1132 -44.96 -3.95 -12.28
N PHE A 1133 -43.65 -4.02 -12.46
CA PHE A 1133 -42.92 -3.26 -13.49
C PHE A 1133 -42.83 -4.00 -14.84
N THR A 1134 -42.76 -5.33 -14.82
CA THR A 1134 -42.53 -6.16 -16.02
C THR A 1134 -43.82 -6.71 -16.63
N GLY A 1135 -44.90 -6.85 -15.84
CA GLY A 1135 -46.10 -7.57 -16.23
C GLY A 1135 -45.93 -9.09 -16.36
N ILE A 1136 -44.77 -9.64 -15.98
CA ILE A 1136 -44.47 -11.08 -16.04
C ILE A 1136 -44.62 -11.68 -14.64
N GLU A 1137 -45.33 -12.80 -14.54
CA GLU A 1137 -45.51 -13.53 -13.27
C GLU A 1137 -44.18 -14.08 -12.75
N GLY A 1138 -43.86 -13.80 -11.49
CA GLY A 1138 -42.61 -14.22 -10.85
C GLY A 1138 -42.50 -15.74 -10.71
N LYS A 1139 -41.28 -16.28 -10.88
CA LYS A 1139 -40.99 -17.71 -10.68
C LYS A 1139 -39.82 -17.92 -9.72
N LEU A 1140 -40.09 -18.64 -8.62
CA LEU A 1140 -39.08 -19.38 -7.87
C LEU A 1140 -38.67 -20.62 -8.69
N VAL A 1141 -37.38 -20.98 -8.71
CA VAL A 1141 -36.88 -22.16 -9.44
C VAL A 1141 -36.10 -23.07 -8.48
N ASP A 1142 -36.30 -24.39 -8.53
CA ASP A 1142 -35.52 -25.36 -7.75
C ASP A 1142 -34.10 -25.50 -8.31
N LEU A 1143 -33.11 -25.75 -7.45
CA LEU A 1143 -31.72 -25.99 -7.86
C LEU A 1143 -31.58 -27.19 -8.80
N LYS A 1144 -32.36 -28.27 -8.60
CA LYS A 1144 -32.34 -29.45 -9.47
C LYS A 1144 -32.86 -29.14 -10.86
N ASP A 1145 -33.97 -28.42 -10.94
CA ASP A 1145 -34.57 -27.99 -12.21
C ASP A 1145 -33.66 -26.99 -12.93
N THR A 1146 -32.94 -26.15 -12.17
CA THR A 1146 -31.88 -25.27 -12.69
C THR A 1146 -30.74 -26.09 -13.33
N ILE A 1147 -30.13 -27.01 -12.58
CA ILE A 1147 -29.03 -27.85 -13.09
C ILE A 1147 -29.47 -28.65 -14.32
N ALA A 1148 -30.64 -29.30 -14.26
CA ALA A 1148 -31.18 -30.07 -15.38
C ALA A 1148 -31.47 -29.19 -16.62
N SER A 1149 -32.02 -27.98 -16.42
CA SER A 1149 -32.29 -27.03 -17.51
C SER A 1149 -31.01 -26.57 -18.20
N PHE A 1150 -29.96 -26.23 -17.44
CA PHE A 1150 -28.68 -25.87 -18.04
C PHE A 1150 -28.00 -27.08 -18.71
N GLN A 1151 -28.11 -28.30 -18.17
CA GLN A 1151 -27.61 -29.51 -18.83
C GLN A 1151 -28.27 -29.76 -20.19
N ALA A 1152 -29.60 -29.61 -20.31
CA ALA A 1152 -30.31 -29.76 -21.58
C ALA A 1152 -29.82 -28.75 -22.64
N ILE A 1153 -29.64 -27.48 -22.25
CA ILE A 1153 -29.10 -26.43 -23.13
C ILE A 1153 -27.65 -26.74 -23.53
N LEU A 1154 -26.80 -27.11 -22.58
CA LEU A 1154 -25.40 -27.48 -22.81
C LEU A 1154 -25.24 -28.69 -23.73
N ASN A 1155 -26.23 -29.59 -23.77
CA ASN A 1155 -26.24 -30.79 -24.60
C ASN A 1155 -26.91 -30.58 -25.97
N GLY A 1156 -27.42 -29.37 -26.26
CA GLY A 1156 -27.98 -28.98 -27.55
C GLY A 1156 -29.49 -29.22 -27.71
N GLU A 1157 -30.23 -29.57 -26.64
CA GLU A 1157 -31.66 -29.92 -26.72
C GLU A 1157 -32.59 -28.74 -27.07
N GLY A 1158 -32.03 -27.53 -27.18
CA GLY A 1158 -32.69 -26.28 -27.59
C GLY A 1158 -31.89 -25.50 -28.65
N ASP A 1159 -31.04 -26.18 -29.43
CA ASP A 1159 -30.34 -25.56 -30.57
C ASP A 1159 -31.33 -25.12 -31.66
N ASP A 1160 -32.45 -25.84 -31.81
CA ASP A 1160 -33.60 -25.55 -32.68
C ASP A 1160 -34.45 -24.34 -32.24
N LEU A 1161 -34.33 -23.89 -31.00
CA LEU A 1161 -35.18 -22.83 -30.43
C LEU A 1161 -34.58 -21.42 -30.65
N PRO A 1162 -35.39 -20.39 -30.95
CA PRO A 1162 -34.92 -19.02 -31.16
C PRO A 1162 -34.40 -18.38 -29.86
N GLU A 1163 -33.37 -17.51 -29.96
CA GLU A 1163 -32.71 -16.88 -28.79
C GLU A 1163 -33.70 -16.22 -27.79
N GLY A 1164 -34.78 -15.61 -28.28
CA GLY A 1164 -35.81 -14.96 -27.45
C GLY A 1164 -36.68 -15.90 -26.60
N ALA A 1165 -36.66 -17.20 -26.87
CA ALA A 1165 -37.33 -18.23 -26.07
C ALA A 1165 -36.74 -18.35 -24.65
N PHE A 1166 -35.44 -18.06 -24.51
CA PHE A 1166 -34.68 -18.23 -23.28
C PHE A 1166 -34.75 -17.02 -22.33
N TYR A 1167 -35.30 -15.90 -22.77
CA TYR A 1167 -35.42 -14.68 -21.96
C TYR A 1167 -36.64 -14.73 -21.01
N MET A 1168 -36.47 -14.36 -19.74
CA MET A 1168 -37.50 -14.26 -18.69
C MET A 1168 -38.39 -15.51 -18.61
N VAL A 1169 -37.75 -16.65 -18.40
CA VAL A 1169 -38.37 -17.97 -18.17
C VAL A 1169 -37.75 -18.63 -16.94
N GLY A 1170 -38.48 -19.56 -16.31
CA GLY A 1170 -37.96 -20.35 -15.19
C GLY A 1170 -37.08 -21.50 -15.67
N ASP A 1171 -37.72 -22.63 -15.95
CA ASP A 1171 -37.14 -23.89 -16.42
C ASP A 1171 -37.01 -23.97 -17.96
N PHE A 1172 -36.29 -25.00 -18.42
CA PHE A 1172 -36.14 -25.28 -19.85
C PHE A 1172 -37.47 -25.67 -20.53
N ALA A 1173 -38.44 -26.24 -19.80
CA ALA A 1173 -39.76 -26.50 -20.36
C ALA A 1173 -40.53 -25.21 -20.68
N SER A 1174 -40.47 -24.18 -19.82
CA SER A 1174 -40.97 -22.83 -20.13
C SER A 1174 -40.28 -22.24 -21.37
N ALA A 1175 -38.96 -22.45 -21.52
CA ALA A 1175 -38.22 -21.99 -22.69
C ALA A 1175 -38.71 -22.70 -23.98
N ARG A 1176 -38.87 -24.03 -23.95
CA ARG A 1176 -39.35 -24.81 -25.10
C ARG A 1176 -40.75 -24.37 -25.54
N GLN A 1177 -41.71 -24.31 -24.61
CA GLN A 1177 -43.08 -23.87 -24.92
C GLN A 1177 -43.12 -22.44 -25.49
N LYS A 1178 -42.25 -21.54 -25.01
CA LYS A 1178 -42.13 -20.18 -25.52
C LYS A 1178 -41.50 -20.15 -26.93
N GLY A 1179 -40.50 -20.98 -27.19
CA GLY A 1179 -39.87 -21.12 -28.51
C GLY A 1179 -40.81 -21.70 -29.55
N GLU A 1180 -41.51 -22.80 -29.24
CA GLU A 1180 -42.55 -23.40 -30.08
C GLU A 1180 -43.63 -22.37 -30.45
N LYS A 1181 -44.07 -21.53 -29.50
CA LYS A 1181 -45.01 -20.44 -29.79
C LYS A 1181 -44.42 -19.38 -30.72
N ILE A 1182 -43.18 -18.93 -30.48
CA ILE A 1182 -42.51 -17.92 -31.33
C ILE A 1182 -42.40 -18.42 -32.77
N LEU A 1183 -41.96 -19.67 -32.97
CA LEU A 1183 -41.88 -20.30 -34.28
C LEU A 1183 -43.27 -20.40 -34.93
N ALA A 1184 -44.26 -20.90 -34.20
CA ALA A 1184 -45.62 -21.02 -34.72
C ALA A 1184 -46.29 -19.67 -35.02
N ASP A 1185 -45.87 -18.55 -34.41
CA ASP A 1185 -46.38 -17.21 -34.73
C ASP A 1185 -45.59 -16.54 -35.89
N LEU A 1186 -44.32 -16.92 -36.11
CA LEU A 1186 -43.55 -16.60 -37.33
C LEU A 1186 -44.15 -17.31 -38.55
N GLU A 1187 -44.48 -18.61 -38.45
CA GLU A 1187 -45.19 -19.40 -39.48
C GLU A 1187 -46.60 -18.88 -39.83
N LYS A 1188 -47.12 -17.87 -39.11
CA LYS A 1188 -48.39 -17.18 -39.40
C LYS A 1188 -48.20 -15.74 -39.91
N SER A 1189 -46.97 -15.25 -40.02
CA SER A 1189 -46.65 -13.89 -40.45
C SER A 1189 -45.80 -13.82 -41.72
N GLU A 1190 -45.34 -14.96 -42.24
CA GLU A 1190 -45.08 -15.20 -43.67
C GLU A 1190 -46.38 -15.60 -44.44
#